data_AF-A0A849YRI2-F1
#
_entry.id   AF-A0A849YRI2-F1
#
_cell.length_a   1.000
_cell.length_b   1.000
_cell.length_c   1.000
_cell.angle_alpha   90.00
_cell.angle_beta   90.00
_cell.angle_gamma   90.00
#
_symmetry.space_group_name_H-M   'P 1'
#
loop_
_entity.id
_entity.type
_entity.pdbx_description
1 polymer ?
#
loop_
_entity_poly.entity_id
_entity_poly.type
_entity_poly.pdbx_seq_one_letter_code
_entity_poly.pdbx_strand_id
1 'polypeptide(L)'
;MTSDLIVALAGRLRAAKSAATGFAPVTLFVAVLALAVFGVAHLARLGTTRPRVAAAAILAAVVVGAVALAVYFHSRWRDSRAAIRREVARDDPALGAAIDRAAGLAMRTERETETDADTRELAELHLLRQLSRIDVERMTDRAGGTARTLGAAALAVAAAALATVAADPFRVVEGLDVLAARNGEAPLGLVYLEDVDVVAAPPAYIGRHEEALEQFDRTEQAAGTVITLRGRPQRSGRTLVLTDGTREEPFVEDGKGMLLARWTVTESVDLRVAARFGDVRIPQRDTLSIDSIPDLAPTVELEGAPRTVRLVDTPSVSLKYEAADDYGLREIALVLRSGAKEDRRTLSKPTDVKSERGAHELSTREPFFRKSYVPVEVSIEAKDNDAFLGPKWGKSAAFIVMPPLVGEPEALRYTALIKARDALVDLAARRVTGDVTTPKASKDFVTEEKEAQDKALDVVEDVIAASYGGLGVRGRARSVIAGQLRRLRLSFLAFEKDPTSAKYGELRTTSEDVVLAVDAAIRGLGVEDAKRVAKRLADVADEAAAAAHTALDVAELERGRARLAAALEVLDGGGKQLSVLADLGADLGDIVRGGRSRIGRERDVARYAGAELAAKDLALRLRNPVASIGGGGRPGVESGSGDGSGVDQGEASEADQAAERGAKELDEMIKRHQDELDRVEEALKNATSPEDREALKKLAKEKADELREAVKDLPDTGL
;
A
#
# COMPACT_ATOMS: atom_id res chain seq x y z
N MET A 1 7.27 -82.37 -54.92
CA MET A 1 5.87 -82.41 -55.46
C MET A 1 4.86 -82.69 -54.34
N THR A 2 5.21 -83.54 -53.38
CA THR A 2 4.53 -83.83 -52.12
C THR A 2 4.22 -82.62 -51.25
N SER A 3 5.18 -81.69 -51.09
CA SER A 3 4.95 -80.45 -50.34
C SER A 3 3.82 -79.62 -50.97
N ASP A 4 3.80 -79.51 -52.30
CA ASP A 4 2.79 -78.73 -53.02
C ASP A 4 1.40 -79.37 -52.94
N LEU A 5 1.31 -80.70 -52.97
CA LEU A 5 0.04 -81.43 -52.80
C LEU A 5 -0.55 -81.23 -51.40
N ILE A 6 0.29 -81.28 -50.35
CA ILE A 6 -0.14 -81.04 -48.96
C ILE A 6 -0.57 -79.59 -48.76
N VAL A 7 0.18 -78.63 -49.32
CA VAL A 7 -0.17 -77.20 -49.27
C VAL A 7 -1.45 -76.92 -50.05
N ALA A 8 -1.62 -77.49 -51.25
CA ALA A 8 -2.82 -77.33 -52.06
C ALA A 8 -4.06 -77.91 -51.38
N LEU A 9 -3.95 -79.09 -50.75
CA LEU A 9 -5.06 -79.69 -50.01
C LEU A 9 -5.37 -78.91 -48.72
N ALA A 10 -4.36 -78.48 -47.97
CA ALA A 10 -4.57 -77.61 -46.82
C ALA A 10 -5.25 -76.30 -47.23
N GLY A 11 -4.88 -75.75 -48.39
CA GLY A 11 -5.56 -74.61 -49.02
C GLY A 11 -7.03 -74.90 -49.34
N ARG A 12 -7.34 -76.04 -49.96
CA ARG A 12 -8.73 -76.46 -50.25
C ARG A 12 -9.55 -76.68 -48.98
N LEU A 13 -9.00 -77.35 -47.98
CA LEU A 13 -9.67 -77.58 -46.69
C LEU A 13 -9.89 -76.26 -45.93
N ARG A 14 -8.90 -75.36 -45.96
CA ARG A 14 -9.05 -74.00 -45.41
C ARG A 14 -10.14 -73.23 -46.14
N ALA A 15 -10.18 -73.29 -47.47
CA ALA A 15 -11.19 -72.62 -48.29
C ALA A 15 -12.60 -73.16 -48.03
N ALA A 16 -12.76 -74.49 -48.02
CA ALA A 16 -14.02 -75.17 -47.70
C ALA A 16 -14.50 -74.82 -46.29
N LYS A 17 -13.59 -74.84 -45.31
CA LYS A 17 -13.90 -74.42 -43.94
C LYS A 17 -14.27 -72.95 -43.86
N SER A 18 -13.54 -72.04 -44.52
CA SER A 18 -13.87 -70.61 -44.53
C SER A 18 -15.20 -70.32 -45.22
N ALA A 19 -15.52 -71.03 -46.30
CA ALA A 19 -16.80 -70.91 -46.99
C ALA A 19 -17.95 -71.40 -46.11
N ALA A 20 -17.77 -72.51 -45.40
CA ALA A 20 -18.77 -73.06 -44.48
C ALA A 20 -18.92 -72.23 -43.19
N THR A 21 -17.84 -71.66 -42.64
CA THR A 21 -17.93 -70.74 -41.49
C THR A 21 -18.47 -69.36 -41.86
N GLY A 22 -18.34 -68.98 -43.14
CA GLY A 22 -18.73 -67.68 -43.66
C GLY A 22 -18.11 -66.52 -42.85
N PHE A 23 -18.91 -65.47 -42.66
CA PHE A 23 -18.53 -64.28 -41.88
C PHE A 23 -18.81 -64.41 -40.37
N ALA A 24 -19.35 -65.52 -39.88
CA ALA A 24 -19.73 -65.71 -38.47
C ALA A 24 -18.66 -65.33 -37.42
N PRO A 25 -17.35 -65.69 -37.58
CA PRO A 25 -16.33 -65.26 -36.62
C PRO A 25 -16.05 -63.76 -36.69
N VAL A 26 -16.15 -63.15 -37.88
CA VAL A 26 -15.97 -61.70 -38.06
C VAL A 26 -17.15 -60.95 -37.47
N THR A 27 -18.39 -61.42 -37.68
CA THR A 27 -19.59 -60.79 -37.11
C THR A 27 -19.62 -60.89 -35.60
N LEU A 28 -19.25 -62.04 -35.01
CA LEU A 28 -19.09 -62.17 -33.56
C LEU A 28 -18.04 -61.19 -33.03
N PHE A 29 -16.89 -61.09 -33.71
CA PHE A 29 -15.85 -60.16 -33.32
C PHE A 29 -16.33 -58.71 -33.34
N VAL A 30 -16.98 -58.29 -34.43
CA VAL A 30 -17.55 -56.93 -34.55
C VAL A 30 -18.60 -56.68 -33.46
N ALA A 31 -19.46 -57.65 -33.15
CA ALA A 31 -20.43 -57.54 -32.09
C ALA A 31 -19.77 -57.37 -30.70
N VAL A 32 -18.75 -58.19 -30.40
CA VAL A 32 -17.98 -58.09 -29.15
C VAL A 32 -17.25 -56.76 -29.06
N LEU A 33 -16.64 -56.29 -30.15
CA LEU A 33 -15.97 -55.01 -30.21
C LEU A 33 -16.96 -53.86 -29.97
N ALA A 34 -18.14 -53.89 -30.61
CA ALA A 34 -19.18 -52.89 -30.38
C ALA A 34 -19.65 -52.87 -28.92
N LEU A 35 -19.95 -54.04 -28.35
CA LEU A 35 -20.32 -54.15 -26.93
C LEU A 35 -19.21 -53.63 -26.01
N ALA A 36 -17.95 -53.95 -26.31
CA ALA A 36 -16.80 -53.47 -25.56
C ALA A 36 -16.69 -51.94 -25.62
N VAL A 37 -16.83 -51.33 -26.80
CA VAL A 37 -16.80 -49.87 -26.98
C VAL A 37 -17.91 -49.20 -26.17
N PHE A 38 -19.15 -49.70 -26.22
CA PHE A 38 -20.27 -49.11 -25.47
C PHE A 38 -20.12 -49.30 -23.96
N GLY A 39 -19.73 -50.50 -23.51
CA GLY A 39 -19.47 -50.77 -22.10
C GLY A 39 -18.33 -49.91 -21.54
N VAL A 40 -17.26 -49.74 -22.32
CA VAL A 40 -16.13 -48.88 -22.00
C VAL A 40 -16.54 -47.41 -21.95
N ALA A 41 -17.39 -46.93 -22.86
CA ALA A 41 -17.91 -45.58 -22.82
C ALA A 41 -18.68 -45.31 -21.51
N HIS A 42 -19.56 -46.23 -21.09
CA HIS A 42 -20.26 -46.10 -19.81
C HIS A 42 -19.32 -46.09 -18.60
N LEU A 43 -18.26 -46.92 -18.62
CA LEU A 43 -17.27 -46.94 -17.56
C LEU A 43 -16.45 -45.64 -17.53
N ALA A 44 -15.99 -45.18 -18.69
CA ALA A 44 -15.20 -43.97 -18.83
C ALA A 44 -15.96 -42.72 -18.37
N ARG A 45 -17.29 -42.69 -18.55
CA ARG A 45 -18.19 -41.60 -18.10
C ARG A 45 -18.14 -41.31 -16.59
N LEU A 46 -17.61 -42.21 -15.76
CA LEU A 46 -17.32 -41.89 -14.36
C LEU A 46 -16.27 -40.77 -14.23
N GLY A 47 -15.44 -40.61 -15.27
CA GLY A 47 -14.53 -39.48 -15.49
C GLY A 47 -13.39 -39.32 -14.49
N THR A 48 -13.18 -40.30 -13.62
CA THR A 48 -11.96 -40.40 -12.81
C THR A 48 -10.85 -41.15 -13.56
N THR A 49 -9.60 -40.95 -13.16
CA THR A 49 -8.44 -41.56 -13.84
C THR A 49 -8.51 -43.09 -13.89
N ARG A 50 -8.95 -43.75 -12.80
CA ARG A 50 -8.98 -45.22 -12.71
C ARG A 50 -9.96 -45.86 -13.72
N PRO A 51 -11.24 -45.48 -13.78
CA PRO A 51 -12.17 -45.94 -14.81
C PRO A 51 -11.68 -45.68 -16.24
N ARG A 52 -11.04 -44.53 -16.51
CA ARG A 52 -10.52 -44.20 -17.85
C ARG A 52 -9.36 -45.11 -18.26
N VAL A 53 -8.43 -45.39 -17.35
CA VAL A 53 -7.33 -46.35 -17.60
C VAL A 53 -7.87 -47.76 -17.77
N ALA A 54 -8.83 -48.18 -16.94
CA ALA A 54 -9.48 -49.49 -17.07
C ALA A 54 -10.23 -49.61 -18.41
N ALA A 55 -10.97 -48.58 -18.80
CA ALA A 55 -11.63 -48.45 -20.09
C ALA A 55 -10.65 -48.63 -21.28
N ALA A 56 -9.54 -47.88 -21.27
CA ALA A 56 -8.50 -47.99 -22.29
C ALA A 56 -7.85 -49.39 -22.31
N ALA A 57 -7.58 -49.97 -21.14
CA ALA A 57 -7.01 -51.31 -21.01
C ALA A 57 -7.94 -52.41 -21.53
N ILE A 58 -9.26 -52.31 -21.27
CA ILE A 58 -10.26 -53.23 -21.81
C ILE A 58 -10.29 -53.15 -23.35
N LEU A 59 -10.33 -51.93 -23.90
CA LEU A 59 -10.33 -51.73 -25.35
C LEU A 59 -9.05 -52.29 -25.98
N ALA A 60 -7.88 -52.01 -25.38
CA ALA A 60 -6.61 -52.55 -25.82
C ALA A 60 -6.58 -54.08 -25.73
N ALA A 61 -7.10 -54.68 -24.66
CA ALA A 61 -7.17 -56.12 -24.49
C ALA A 61 -8.08 -56.79 -25.54
N VAL A 62 -9.20 -56.17 -25.90
CA VAL A 62 -10.09 -56.66 -26.98
C VAL A 62 -9.37 -56.62 -28.32
N VAL A 63 -8.66 -55.53 -28.64
CA VAL A 63 -7.89 -55.41 -29.89
C VAL A 63 -6.71 -56.38 -29.92
N VAL A 64 -5.91 -56.47 -28.86
CA VAL A 64 -4.79 -57.41 -28.76
C VAL A 64 -5.30 -58.85 -28.82
N GLY A 65 -6.40 -59.17 -28.14
CA GLY A 65 -7.06 -60.47 -28.21
C GLY A 65 -7.49 -60.80 -29.64
N ALA A 66 -8.04 -59.83 -30.37
CA ALA A 66 -8.40 -59.99 -31.79
C ALA A 66 -7.19 -60.28 -32.67
N VAL A 67 -6.12 -59.50 -32.51
CA VAL A 67 -4.88 -59.66 -33.27
C VAL A 67 -4.23 -61.00 -32.93
N ALA A 68 -4.13 -61.36 -31.65
CA ALA A 68 -3.60 -62.64 -31.20
C ALA A 68 -4.42 -63.81 -31.76
N LEU A 69 -5.75 -63.69 -31.78
CA LEU A 69 -6.64 -64.69 -32.34
C LEU A 69 -6.49 -64.79 -33.86
N ALA A 70 -6.36 -63.67 -34.57
CA ALA A 70 -6.11 -63.63 -36.01
C ALA A 70 -4.74 -64.25 -36.36
N VAL A 71 -3.69 -63.92 -35.60
CA VAL A 71 -2.34 -64.51 -35.74
C VAL A 71 -2.35 -65.99 -35.38
N TYR A 72 -3.07 -66.40 -34.33
CA TYR A 72 -3.23 -67.80 -33.96
C TYR A 72 -3.94 -68.58 -35.07
N PHE A 73 -5.02 -68.05 -35.62
CA PHE A 73 -5.71 -68.69 -36.75
C PHE A 73 -4.84 -68.72 -38.00
N HIS A 74 -4.08 -67.67 -38.30
CA HIS A 74 -3.19 -67.64 -39.45
C HIS A 74 -2.02 -68.64 -39.29
N SER A 75 -1.34 -68.62 -38.13
CA SER A 75 -0.21 -69.51 -37.81
C SER A 75 -0.63 -70.98 -37.73
N ARG A 76 -1.87 -71.27 -37.30
CA ARG A 76 -2.43 -72.62 -37.28
C ARG A 76 -2.42 -73.31 -38.65
N TRP A 77 -2.45 -72.55 -39.74
CA TRP A 77 -2.39 -73.06 -41.11
C TRP A 77 -1.01 -72.97 -41.76
N ARG A 78 -0.01 -72.42 -41.06
CA ARG A 78 1.36 -72.26 -41.58
C ARG A 78 2.08 -73.60 -41.69
N ASP A 79 1.79 -74.55 -40.80
CA ASP A 79 2.17 -75.95 -40.94
C ASP A 79 0.98 -76.73 -41.51
N SER A 80 0.94 -76.86 -42.84
CA SER A 80 -0.14 -77.53 -43.57
C SER A 80 -0.35 -78.97 -43.11
N ARG A 81 0.72 -79.69 -42.72
CA ARG A 81 0.64 -81.08 -42.25
C ARG A 81 0.00 -81.14 -40.86
N ALA A 82 0.46 -80.32 -39.91
CA ALA A 82 -0.12 -80.27 -38.59
C ALA A 82 -1.59 -79.78 -38.60
N ALA A 83 -1.92 -78.86 -39.52
CA ALA A 83 -3.27 -78.35 -39.70
C ALA A 83 -4.22 -79.45 -40.20
N ILE A 84 -3.85 -80.18 -41.26
CA ILE A 84 -4.66 -81.30 -41.78
C ILE A 84 -4.84 -82.37 -40.71
N ARG A 85 -3.75 -82.78 -40.04
CA ARG A 85 -3.84 -83.77 -38.94
C ARG A 85 -4.81 -83.31 -37.87
N ARG A 86 -4.71 -82.07 -37.41
CA ARG A 86 -5.53 -81.55 -36.30
C ARG A 86 -7.02 -81.46 -36.66
N GLU A 87 -7.33 -81.07 -37.89
CA GLU A 87 -8.72 -80.95 -38.34
C GLU A 87 -9.33 -82.32 -38.63
N VAL A 88 -8.59 -83.25 -39.27
CA VAL A 88 -9.09 -84.60 -39.56
C VAL A 88 -9.14 -85.49 -38.30
N ALA A 89 -8.13 -85.41 -37.42
CA ALA A 89 -8.05 -86.23 -36.22
C ALA A 89 -9.15 -85.93 -35.18
N ARG A 90 -9.82 -84.78 -35.29
CA ARG A 90 -10.99 -84.47 -34.45
C ARG A 90 -12.21 -85.32 -34.82
N ASP A 91 -12.28 -85.79 -36.05
CA ASP A 91 -13.45 -86.48 -36.61
C ASP A 91 -13.19 -87.97 -36.70
N ASP A 92 -11.99 -88.30 -37.16
CA ASP A 92 -11.47 -89.63 -37.24
C ASP A 92 -10.01 -89.62 -36.79
N PRO A 93 -9.73 -89.88 -35.49
CA PRO A 93 -8.38 -89.87 -34.96
C PRO A 93 -7.49 -90.93 -35.62
N ALA A 94 -8.08 -92.04 -36.09
CA ALA A 94 -7.36 -93.11 -36.76
C ALA A 94 -6.91 -92.65 -38.16
N LEU A 95 -7.81 -92.01 -38.93
CA LEU A 95 -7.49 -91.45 -40.25
C LEU A 95 -6.49 -90.29 -40.13
N GLY A 96 -6.65 -89.39 -39.15
CA GLY A 96 -5.70 -88.31 -38.91
C GLY A 96 -4.29 -88.81 -38.58
N ALA A 97 -4.17 -89.88 -37.78
CA ALA A 97 -2.89 -90.52 -37.50
C ALA A 97 -2.33 -91.27 -38.73
N ALA A 98 -3.20 -91.86 -39.56
CA ALA A 98 -2.79 -92.51 -40.81
C ALA A 98 -2.26 -91.49 -41.84
N ILE A 99 -2.93 -90.35 -42.00
CA ILE A 99 -2.48 -89.24 -42.87
C ILE A 99 -1.15 -88.68 -42.36
N ASP A 100 -0.96 -88.51 -41.05
CA ASP A 100 0.31 -88.02 -40.51
C ASP A 100 1.46 -88.99 -40.74
N ARG A 101 1.24 -90.30 -40.59
CA ARG A 101 2.23 -91.32 -40.92
C ARG A 101 2.54 -91.34 -42.42
N ALA A 102 1.51 -91.27 -43.27
CA ALA A 102 1.67 -91.24 -44.72
C ALA A 102 2.42 -89.97 -45.19
N ALA A 103 2.10 -88.80 -44.65
CA ALA A 103 2.79 -87.55 -44.95
C ALA A 103 4.24 -87.56 -44.44
N GLY A 104 4.48 -88.13 -43.26
CA GLY A 104 5.81 -88.32 -42.72
C GLY A 104 6.65 -89.35 -43.48
N LEU A 105 6.03 -90.35 -44.10
CA LEU A 105 6.70 -91.28 -45.00
C LEU A 105 7.08 -90.57 -46.31
N ALA A 106 6.12 -89.91 -46.95
CA ALA A 106 6.32 -89.18 -48.21
C ALA A 106 7.40 -88.07 -48.10
N MET A 107 7.39 -87.31 -47.01
CA MET A 107 8.42 -86.28 -46.75
C MET A 107 9.82 -86.86 -46.46
N ARG A 108 9.90 -88.07 -45.89
CA ARG A 108 11.19 -88.75 -45.65
C ARG A 108 11.78 -89.27 -46.96
N THR A 109 10.96 -89.93 -47.79
CA THR A 109 11.36 -90.43 -49.12
C THR A 109 11.67 -89.32 -50.14
N GLU A 110 11.18 -88.09 -49.91
CA GLU A 110 11.57 -86.90 -50.72
C GLU A 110 12.94 -86.34 -50.29
N ARG A 111 13.35 -86.50 -49.03
CA ARG A 111 14.64 -85.98 -48.51
C ARG A 111 15.81 -86.93 -48.72
N GLU A 112 15.56 -88.23 -48.72
CA GLU A 112 16.59 -89.23 -49.01
C GLU A 112 16.92 -89.23 -50.52
N THR A 113 18.17 -88.92 -50.86
CA THR A 113 18.62 -88.70 -52.24
C THR A 113 18.86 -90.02 -53.01
N GLU A 114 19.01 -91.13 -52.28
CA GLU A 114 19.31 -92.48 -52.82
C GLU A 114 18.08 -93.41 -52.91
N THR A 115 16.89 -92.93 -52.57
CA THR A 115 15.69 -93.78 -52.61
C THR A 115 15.21 -93.99 -54.05
N ASP A 116 14.89 -95.24 -54.39
CA ASP A 116 14.35 -95.66 -55.68
C ASP A 116 13.08 -94.88 -56.07
N ALA A 117 12.97 -94.51 -57.34
CA ALA A 117 11.89 -93.67 -57.87
C ALA A 117 10.50 -94.27 -57.59
N ASP A 118 10.39 -95.60 -57.71
CA ASP A 118 9.16 -96.36 -57.47
C ASP A 118 8.70 -96.28 -56.00
N THR A 119 9.65 -96.22 -55.06
CA THR A 119 9.34 -96.12 -53.62
C THR A 119 8.79 -94.72 -53.27
N ARG A 120 9.31 -93.68 -53.94
CA ARG A 120 8.80 -92.31 -53.81
C ARG A 120 7.37 -92.22 -54.36
N GLU A 121 7.12 -92.78 -55.54
CA GLU A 121 5.78 -92.79 -56.15
C GLU A 121 4.76 -93.56 -55.30
N LEU A 122 5.15 -94.71 -54.73
CA LEU A 122 4.28 -95.47 -53.82
C LEU A 122 3.96 -94.72 -52.52
N ALA A 123 4.92 -93.98 -51.95
CA ALA A 123 4.68 -93.15 -50.78
C ALA A 123 3.74 -91.97 -51.09
N GLU A 124 3.88 -91.37 -52.28
CA GLU A 124 2.97 -90.33 -52.79
C GLU A 124 1.55 -90.86 -53.02
N LEU A 125 1.40 -92.00 -53.69
CA LEU A 125 0.11 -92.66 -53.92
C LEU A 125 -0.55 -93.10 -52.61
N HIS A 126 0.23 -93.57 -51.63
CA HIS A 126 -0.29 -93.90 -50.31
C HIS A 126 -0.83 -92.66 -49.59
N LEU A 127 -0.10 -91.53 -49.64
CA LEU A 127 -0.58 -90.26 -49.11
C LEU A 127 -1.85 -89.80 -49.84
N LEU A 128 -1.87 -89.79 -51.17
CA LEU A 128 -3.04 -89.44 -51.97
C LEU A 128 -4.26 -90.30 -51.62
N ARG A 129 -4.07 -91.62 -51.42
CA ARG A 129 -5.14 -92.55 -51.02
C ARG A 129 -5.68 -92.27 -49.62
N GLN A 130 -4.84 -91.84 -48.67
CA GLN A 130 -5.34 -91.44 -47.35
C GLN A 130 -6.03 -90.07 -47.41
N LEU A 131 -5.52 -89.14 -48.20
CA LEU A 131 -6.11 -87.82 -48.39
C LEU A 131 -7.47 -87.90 -49.12
N SER A 132 -7.65 -88.84 -50.05
CA SER A 132 -8.93 -89.07 -50.74
C SER A 132 -10.01 -89.68 -49.83
N ARG A 133 -9.66 -90.17 -48.65
CA ARG A 133 -10.60 -90.66 -47.63
C ARG A 133 -11.14 -89.55 -46.73
N ILE A 134 -10.61 -88.33 -46.85
CA ILE A 134 -11.11 -87.19 -46.09
C ILE A 134 -12.50 -86.82 -46.63
N ASP A 135 -13.51 -87.00 -45.78
CA ASP A 135 -14.88 -86.58 -46.05
C ASP A 135 -14.99 -85.06 -45.85
N VAL A 136 -14.83 -84.32 -46.95
CA VAL A 136 -14.89 -82.85 -46.94
C VAL A 136 -16.30 -82.36 -46.57
N GLU A 137 -17.34 -83.11 -46.91
CA GLU A 137 -18.74 -82.75 -46.62
C GLU A 137 -19.02 -82.76 -45.10
N ARG A 138 -18.59 -83.81 -44.39
CA ARG A 138 -18.69 -83.86 -42.93
C ARG A 138 -17.94 -82.73 -42.24
N MET A 139 -16.77 -82.35 -42.77
CA MET A 139 -16.01 -81.21 -42.24
C MET A 139 -16.75 -79.88 -42.47
N THR A 140 -17.39 -79.70 -43.64
CA THR A 140 -18.20 -78.52 -43.92
C THR A 140 -19.47 -78.46 -43.07
N ASP A 141 -20.13 -79.58 -42.80
CA ASP A 141 -21.33 -79.64 -41.95
C ASP A 141 -21.04 -79.20 -40.52
N ARG A 142 -19.92 -79.68 -39.94
CA ARG A 142 -19.50 -79.26 -38.60
C ARG A 142 -19.05 -77.81 -38.57
N ALA A 143 -18.34 -77.35 -39.61
CA ALA A 143 -17.99 -75.94 -39.75
C ALA A 143 -19.26 -75.07 -39.81
N GLY A 144 -20.31 -75.53 -40.50
CA GLY A 144 -21.63 -74.90 -40.52
C GLY A 144 -22.34 -74.92 -39.17
N GLY A 145 -22.25 -76.03 -38.41
CA GLY A 145 -22.75 -76.09 -37.03
C GLY A 145 -22.07 -75.07 -36.11
N THR A 146 -20.75 -74.95 -36.23
CA THR A 146 -19.95 -73.93 -35.51
C THR A 146 -20.30 -72.52 -35.97
N ALA A 147 -20.57 -72.32 -37.26
CA ALA A 147 -21.00 -71.04 -37.80
C ALA A 147 -22.35 -70.61 -37.20
N ARG A 148 -23.30 -71.54 -37.04
CA ARG A 148 -24.60 -71.27 -36.42
C ARG A 148 -24.48 -70.90 -34.95
N THR A 149 -23.65 -71.60 -34.18
CA THR A 149 -23.45 -71.27 -32.75
C THR A 149 -22.75 -69.93 -32.59
N LEU A 150 -21.71 -69.66 -33.38
CA LEU A 150 -21.03 -68.35 -33.39
C LEU A 150 -21.97 -67.23 -33.88
N GLY A 151 -22.81 -67.50 -34.88
CA GLY A 151 -23.80 -66.56 -35.39
C GLY A 151 -24.88 -66.23 -34.36
N ALA A 152 -25.40 -67.23 -33.64
CA ALA A 152 -26.34 -67.01 -32.53
C ALA A 152 -25.70 -66.21 -31.39
N ALA A 153 -24.45 -66.51 -31.02
CA ALA A 153 -23.70 -65.73 -30.05
C ALA A 153 -23.48 -64.29 -30.53
N ALA A 154 -23.12 -64.09 -31.81
CA ALA A 154 -22.93 -62.77 -32.40
C ALA A 154 -24.22 -61.95 -32.33
N LEU A 155 -25.36 -62.56 -32.65
CA LEU A 155 -26.66 -61.91 -32.57
C LEU A 155 -27.01 -61.52 -31.13
N ALA A 156 -26.80 -62.40 -30.15
CA ALA A 156 -27.06 -62.10 -28.75
C ALA A 156 -26.19 -60.93 -28.24
N VAL A 157 -24.90 -60.94 -28.57
CA VAL A 157 -23.96 -59.86 -28.22
C VAL A 157 -24.34 -58.55 -28.92
N ALA A 158 -24.70 -58.61 -30.21
CA ALA A 158 -25.12 -57.44 -30.97
C ALA A 158 -26.43 -56.85 -30.42
N ALA A 159 -27.39 -57.69 -30.02
CA ALA A 159 -28.63 -57.25 -29.38
C ALA A 159 -28.35 -56.57 -28.03
N ALA A 160 -27.44 -57.12 -27.21
CA ALA A 160 -27.01 -56.48 -25.97
C ALA A 160 -26.33 -55.13 -26.22
N ALA A 161 -25.43 -55.05 -27.21
CA ALA A 161 -24.78 -53.81 -27.60
C ALA A 161 -25.80 -52.76 -28.05
N LEU A 162 -26.77 -53.14 -28.89
CA LEU A 162 -27.82 -52.25 -29.38
C LEU A 162 -28.75 -51.78 -28.24
N ALA A 163 -29.09 -52.66 -27.29
CA ALA A 163 -29.88 -52.30 -26.11
C ALA A 163 -29.16 -51.25 -25.25
N THR A 164 -27.82 -51.37 -25.07
CA THR A 164 -27.05 -50.37 -24.31
C THR A 164 -27.09 -48.98 -24.94
N VAL A 165 -26.98 -48.89 -26.28
CA VAL A 165 -27.04 -47.62 -27.00
C VAL A 165 -28.47 -47.07 -27.07
N ALA A 166 -29.47 -47.92 -27.30
CA ALA A 166 -30.86 -47.50 -27.42
C ALA A 166 -31.43 -46.88 -26.13
N ALA A 167 -30.92 -47.30 -24.96
CA ALA A 167 -31.37 -46.77 -23.68
C ALA A 167 -30.97 -45.31 -23.45
N ASP A 168 -29.75 -44.90 -23.84
CA ASP A 168 -29.30 -43.50 -23.75
C ASP A 168 -28.08 -43.28 -24.68
N PRO A 169 -28.31 -42.98 -25.98
CA PRO A 169 -27.23 -42.94 -26.97
C PRO A 169 -26.19 -41.84 -26.67
N PHE A 170 -26.59 -40.79 -25.95
CA PHE A 170 -25.69 -39.70 -25.59
C PHE A 170 -24.74 -40.06 -24.46
N ARG A 171 -25.09 -41.01 -23.57
CA ARG A 171 -24.13 -41.50 -22.56
C ARG A 171 -22.92 -42.15 -23.21
N VAL A 172 -23.11 -42.77 -24.36
CA VAL A 172 -22.02 -43.37 -25.14
C VAL A 172 -21.14 -42.26 -25.71
N VAL A 173 -21.74 -41.22 -26.30
CA VAL A 173 -20.99 -40.07 -26.83
C VAL A 173 -20.22 -39.35 -25.71
N GLU A 174 -20.89 -38.97 -24.61
CA GLU A 174 -20.27 -38.37 -23.42
C GLU A 174 -19.13 -39.25 -22.89
N GLY A 175 -19.34 -40.56 -22.80
CA GLY A 175 -18.36 -41.52 -22.27
C GLY A 175 -17.11 -41.68 -23.15
N LEU A 176 -17.29 -41.72 -24.47
CA LEU A 176 -16.18 -41.77 -25.42
C LEU A 176 -15.39 -40.45 -25.42
N ASP A 177 -16.08 -39.33 -25.28
CA ASP A 177 -15.45 -38.01 -25.19
C ASP A 177 -14.63 -37.86 -23.90
N VAL A 178 -15.18 -38.31 -22.77
CA VAL A 178 -14.46 -38.39 -21.48
C VAL A 178 -13.26 -39.32 -21.57
N LEU A 179 -13.35 -40.44 -22.31
CA LEU A 179 -12.20 -41.31 -22.53
C LEU A 179 -11.08 -40.57 -23.26
N ALA A 180 -11.42 -39.78 -24.29
CA ALA A 180 -10.50 -38.99 -25.09
C ALA A 180 -9.95 -37.72 -24.40
N ALA A 181 -10.49 -37.35 -23.23
CA ALA A 181 -10.14 -36.13 -22.52
C ALA A 181 -8.64 -35.98 -22.22
N ARG A 182 -8.13 -34.76 -22.27
CA ARG A 182 -6.75 -34.42 -21.93
C ARG A 182 -6.77 -33.30 -20.90
N ASN A 183 -5.92 -33.39 -19.89
CA ASN A 183 -5.85 -32.39 -18.81
C ASN A 183 -7.20 -32.09 -18.13
N GLY A 184 -8.08 -33.09 -18.02
CA GLY A 184 -9.41 -32.94 -17.41
C GLY A 184 -10.44 -32.28 -18.32
N GLU A 185 -10.18 -32.09 -19.62
CA GLU A 185 -11.13 -31.50 -20.56
C GLU A 185 -11.34 -32.40 -21.78
N ALA A 186 -12.61 -32.63 -22.11
CA ALA A 186 -13.02 -33.46 -23.24
C ALA A 186 -13.04 -32.64 -24.54
N PRO A 187 -12.69 -33.25 -25.69
CA PRO A 187 -12.50 -32.51 -26.94
C PRO A 187 -13.78 -32.08 -27.65
N LEU A 188 -14.94 -32.69 -27.38
CA LEU A 188 -16.19 -32.35 -28.07
C LEU A 188 -17.04 -31.36 -27.25
N GLY A 189 -17.42 -30.25 -27.89
CA GLY A 189 -18.37 -29.30 -27.31
C GLY A 189 -19.81 -29.81 -27.43
N LEU A 190 -20.46 -30.17 -26.32
CA LEU A 190 -21.84 -30.68 -26.29
C LEU A 190 -22.80 -29.69 -25.63
N VAL A 191 -24.01 -29.53 -26.17
CA VAL A 191 -25.02 -28.62 -25.60
C VAL A 191 -25.65 -29.27 -24.37
N TYR A 192 -25.57 -28.58 -23.23
CA TYR A 192 -26.15 -29.04 -21.97
C TYR A 192 -27.26 -28.14 -21.46
N LEU A 193 -27.19 -26.84 -21.79
CA LEU A 193 -28.14 -25.82 -21.40
C LEU A 193 -28.78 -25.22 -22.66
N GLU A 194 -30.11 -25.19 -22.67
CA GLU A 194 -30.96 -24.53 -23.68
C GLU A 194 -31.64 -23.32 -23.04
N ASP A 195 -32.23 -22.44 -23.86
CA ASP A 195 -32.96 -21.24 -23.41
C ASP A 195 -32.12 -20.40 -22.41
N VAL A 196 -30.89 -20.06 -22.80
CA VAL A 196 -29.92 -19.41 -21.90
C VAL A 196 -30.20 -17.92 -21.78
N ASP A 197 -30.55 -17.45 -20.60
CA ASP A 197 -30.65 -16.03 -20.27
C ASP A 197 -29.40 -15.60 -19.51
N VAL A 198 -28.74 -14.54 -19.99
CA VAL A 198 -27.57 -13.95 -19.32
C VAL A 198 -27.93 -12.55 -18.84
N VAL A 199 -27.76 -12.30 -17.54
CA VAL A 199 -28.01 -10.99 -16.93
C VAL A 199 -26.75 -10.50 -16.25
N ALA A 200 -26.31 -9.29 -16.56
CA ALA A 200 -25.24 -8.61 -15.87
C ALA A 200 -25.82 -7.66 -14.82
N ALA A 201 -25.42 -7.83 -13.57
CA ALA A 201 -25.75 -6.94 -12.46
C ALA A 201 -24.48 -6.17 -12.02
N PRO A 202 -24.29 -4.92 -12.46
CA PRO A 202 -23.15 -4.11 -12.03
C PRO A 202 -23.16 -3.85 -10.52
N PRO A 203 -22.01 -3.55 -9.90
CA PRO A 203 -21.95 -3.12 -8.51
C PRO A 203 -22.86 -1.92 -8.22
N ALA A 204 -23.52 -1.92 -7.07
CA ALA A 204 -24.49 -0.89 -6.71
C ALA A 204 -23.93 0.54 -6.73
N TYR A 205 -22.64 0.72 -6.41
CA TYR A 205 -21.99 2.04 -6.38
C TYR A 205 -21.83 2.67 -7.78
N ILE A 206 -21.91 1.88 -8.86
CA ILE A 206 -21.88 2.39 -10.23
C ILE A 206 -23.22 3.04 -10.61
N GLY A 207 -24.30 2.73 -9.90
CA GLY A 207 -25.64 3.28 -10.16
C GLY A 207 -26.28 2.82 -11.47
N ARG A 208 -25.76 1.75 -12.10
CA ARG A 208 -26.35 1.14 -13.29
C ARG A 208 -27.32 0.02 -12.91
N HIS A 209 -28.40 -0.11 -13.69
CA HIS A 209 -29.37 -1.19 -13.53
C HIS A 209 -28.85 -2.50 -14.14
N GLU A 210 -29.51 -3.61 -13.79
CA GLU A 210 -29.28 -4.90 -14.42
C GLU A 210 -29.55 -4.83 -15.93
N GLU A 211 -28.66 -5.43 -16.72
CA GLU A 211 -28.73 -5.45 -18.18
C GLU A 211 -28.80 -6.91 -18.66
N ALA A 212 -29.76 -7.21 -19.54
CA ALA A 212 -29.82 -8.49 -20.21
C ALA A 212 -28.79 -8.49 -21.36
N LEU A 213 -27.92 -9.49 -21.38
CA LEU A 213 -26.90 -9.64 -22.42
C LEU A 213 -27.44 -10.55 -23.53
N GLU A 214 -27.08 -10.24 -24.78
CA GLU A 214 -27.30 -11.15 -25.90
C GLU A 214 -26.47 -12.43 -25.69
N GLN A 215 -27.07 -13.58 -26.00
CA GLN A 215 -26.56 -14.89 -25.60
C GLN A 215 -25.17 -15.17 -26.19
N PHE A 216 -24.17 -15.34 -25.32
CA PHE A 216 -22.79 -15.73 -25.66
C PHE A 216 -22.03 -14.75 -26.57
N ASP A 217 -22.45 -13.48 -26.63
CA ASP A 217 -21.68 -12.44 -27.30
C ASP A 217 -20.60 -11.83 -26.41
N ARG A 218 -19.60 -11.23 -27.05
CA ARG A 218 -18.57 -10.48 -26.35
C ARG A 218 -19.17 -9.23 -25.71
N THR A 219 -18.93 -9.03 -24.42
CA THR A 219 -19.45 -7.89 -23.66
C THR A 219 -18.36 -7.22 -22.83
N GLU A 220 -18.50 -5.92 -22.58
CA GLU A 220 -17.62 -5.16 -21.70
C GLU A 220 -18.35 -4.90 -20.39
N GLN A 221 -17.77 -5.31 -19.27
CA GLN A 221 -18.39 -5.23 -17.94
C GLN A 221 -17.41 -4.66 -16.92
N ALA A 222 -17.91 -3.79 -16.03
CA ALA A 222 -17.09 -3.29 -14.93
C ALA A 222 -16.62 -4.43 -14.03
N ALA A 223 -15.42 -4.30 -13.46
CA ALA A 223 -14.97 -5.19 -12.39
C ALA A 223 -15.98 -5.16 -11.23
N GLY A 224 -16.28 -6.34 -10.67
CA GLY A 224 -17.30 -6.54 -9.64
C GLY A 224 -18.70 -6.85 -10.16
N THR A 225 -18.97 -6.72 -11.46
CA THR A 225 -20.26 -7.11 -12.05
C THR A 225 -20.53 -8.60 -11.80
N VAL A 226 -21.76 -8.92 -11.37
CA VAL A 226 -22.22 -10.29 -11.20
C VAL A 226 -22.99 -10.72 -12.43
N ILE A 227 -22.41 -11.63 -13.21
CA ILE A 227 -23.06 -12.29 -14.34
C ILE A 227 -23.88 -13.46 -13.81
N THR A 228 -25.18 -13.41 -14.05
CA THR A 228 -26.11 -14.48 -13.74
C THR A 228 -26.49 -15.18 -15.03
N LEU A 229 -26.07 -16.44 -15.18
CA LEU A 229 -26.43 -17.29 -16.30
C LEU A 229 -27.52 -18.24 -15.86
N ARG A 230 -28.68 -18.17 -16.51
CA ARG A 230 -29.84 -19.02 -16.26
C ARG A 230 -30.18 -19.81 -17.52
N GLY A 231 -30.60 -21.06 -17.40
CA GLY A 231 -31.07 -21.81 -18.56
C GLY A 231 -31.73 -23.13 -18.21
N ARG A 232 -32.35 -23.77 -19.19
CA ARG A 232 -33.02 -25.06 -19.03
C ARG A 232 -32.04 -26.19 -19.31
N PRO A 233 -31.83 -27.15 -18.39
CA PRO A 233 -31.01 -28.30 -18.69
C PRO A 233 -31.68 -29.14 -19.78
N GLN A 234 -30.98 -29.40 -20.89
CA GLN A 234 -31.48 -30.31 -21.94
C GLN A 234 -31.72 -31.71 -21.37
N ARG A 235 -30.95 -32.08 -20.33
CA ARG A 235 -31.03 -33.37 -19.67
C ARG A 235 -30.80 -33.23 -18.18
N SER A 236 -31.67 -33.86 -17.40
CA SER A 236 -31.52 -33.95 -15.95
C SER A 236 -30.35 -34.85 -15.53
N GLY A 237 -29.91 -34.68 -14.28
CA GLY A 237 -28.93 -35.57 -13.63
C GLY A 237 -27.47 -35.38 -14.05
N ARG A 238 -27.11 -34.25 -14.67
CA ARG A 238 -25.73 -33.82 -14.86
C ARG A 238 -25.38 -32.70 -13.89
N THR A 239 -24.18 -32.75 -13.33
CA THR A 239 -23.63 -31.63 -12.57
C THR A 239 -23.05 -30.63 -13.57
N LEU A 240 -23.74 -29.50 -13.75
CA LEU A 240 -23.25 -28.42 -14.60
C LEU A 240 -22.46 -27.41 -13.78
N VAL A 241 -21.43 -26.84 -14.39
CA VAL A 241 -20.62 -25.76 -13.82
C VAL A 241 -20.43 -24.66 -14.87
N LEU A 242 -20.34 -23.42 -14.41
CA LEU A 242 -19.87 -22.27 -15.19
C LEU A 242 -18.38 -22.11 -14.90
N THR A 243 -17.55 -22.08 -15.93
CA THR A 243 -16.09 -22.11 -15.74
C THR A 243 -15.34 -21.31 -16.79
N ASP A 244 -14.19 -20.78 -16.39
CA ASP A 244 -13.16 -20.19 -17.27
C ASP A 244 -12.02 -21.18 -17.60
N GLY A 245 -12.14 -22.43 -17.16
CA GLY A 245 -11.12 -23.48 -17.24
C GLY A 245 -10.34 -23.68 -15.94
N THR A 246 -10.27 -22.66 -15.07
CA THR A 246 -9.54 -22.67 -13.80
C THR A 246 -10.45 -22.62 -12.57
N ARG A 247 -11.39 -21.67 -12.53
CA ARG A 247 -12.41 -21.49 -11.49
C ARG A 247 -13.75 -22.00 -12.00
N GLU A 248 -14.57 -22.46 -11.06
CA GLU A 248 -15.86 -23.05 -11.35
C GLU A 248 -16.92 -22.62 -10.36
N GLU A 249 -18.09 -22.29 -10.89
CA GLU A 249 -19.28 -21.97 -10.12
C GLU A 249 -20.36 -23.01 -10.45
N PRO A 250 -20.91 -23.71 -9.44
CA PRO A 250 -21.93 -24.73 -9.69
C PRO A 250 -23.24 -24.11 -10.13
N PHE A 251 -23.91 -24.75 -11.07
CA PHE A 251 -25.31 -24.45 -11.36
C PHE A 251 -26.22 -24.98 -10.25
N VAL A 252 -27.14 -24.14 -9.78
CA VAL A 252 -28.13 -24.46 -8.75
C VAL A 252 -29.53 -24.39 -9.34
N GLU A 253 -30.42 -25.27 -8.92
CA GLU A 253 -31.83 -25.24 -9.35
C GLU A 253 -32.55 -24.01 -8.80
N ASP A 254 -33.27 -23.30 -9.67
CA ASP A 254 -34.04 -22.10 -9.31
C ASP A 254 -35.45 -22.40 -8.76
N GLY A 255 -35.78 -23.69 -8.59
CA GLY A 255 -37.10 -24.17 -8.16
C GLY A 255 -38.19 -24.17 -9.24
N LYS A 256 -37.90 -23.68 -10.45
CA LYS A 256 -38.81 -23.67 -11.62
C LYS A 256 -38.33 -24.61 -12.73
N GLY A 257 -37.38 -25.48 -12.42
CA GLY A 257 -36.76 -26.39 -13.38
C GLY A 257 -35.69 -25.76 -14.26
N MET A 258 -35.25 -24.53 -13.96
CA MET A 258 -34.07 -23.93 -14.59
C MET A 258 -32.87 -24.07 -13.65
N LEU A 259 -31.69 -23.96 -14.25
CA LEU A 259 -30.43 -23.90 -13.55
C LEU A 259 -29.88 -22.48 -13.61
N LEU A 260 -29.26 -22.03 -12.53
CA LEU A 260 -28.65 -20.71 -12.40
C LEU A 260 -27.24 -20.80 -11.82
N ALA A 261 -26.30 -20.11 -12.43
CA ALA A 261 -24.95 -19.89 -11.92
C ALA A 261 -24.66 -18.39 -11.86
N ARG A 262 -23.85 -17.97 -10.89
CA ARG A 262 -23.42 -16.57 -10.73
C ARG A 262 -21.90 -16.49 -10.79
N TRP A 263 -21.40 -15.55 -11.58
CA TRP A 263 -19.97 -15.29 -11.74
C TRP A 263 -19.67 -13.84 -11.46
N THR A 264 -18.73 -13.55 -10.57
CA THR A 264 -18.27 -12.18 -10.31
C THR A 264 -17.06 -11.87 -11.19
N VAL A 265 -17.20 -10.88 -12.08
CA VAL A 265 -16.14 -10.41 -12.96
C VAL A 265 -15.06 -9.74 -12.12
N THR A 266 -13.81 -10.18 -12.28
CA THR A 266 -12.64 -9.59 -11.59
C THR A 266 -11.60 -9.17 -12.62
N GLU A 267 -11.41 -10.01 -13.62
CA GLU A 267 -10.58 -9.81 -14.80
C GLU A 267 -11.35 -10.24 -16.06
N SER A 268 -10.81 -9.91 -17.24
CA SER A 268 -11.38 -10.36 -18.51
C SER A 268 -11.34 -11.88 -18.59
N VAL A 269 -12.45 -12.50 -19.01
CA VAL A 269 -12.65 -13.95 -18.88
C VAL A 269 -13.54 -14.52 -19.97
N ASP A 270 -13.22 -15.73 -20.43
CA ASP A 270 -14.06 -16.53 -21.32
C ASP A 270 -14.83 -17.58 -20.53
N LEU A 271 -16.13 -17.37 -20.34
CA LEU A 271 -16.98 -18.28 -19.58
C LEU A 271 -17.64 -19.33 -20.47
N ARG A 272 -17.62 -20.58 -20.01
CA ARG A 272 -18.30 -21.70 -20.65
C ARG A 272 -19.13 -22.47 -19.65
N VAL A 273 -20.28 -22.95 -20.11
CA VAL A 273 -21.01 -24.00 -19.40
C VAL A 273 -20.28 -25.32 -19.64
N ALA A 274 -20.11 -26.15 -18.62
CA ALA A 274 -19.54 -27.48 -18.78
C ALA A 274 -20.27 -28.51 -17.91
N ALA A 275 -20.38 -29.74 -18.39
CA ALA A 275 -20.84 -30.87 -17.59
C ALA A 275 -19.64 -31.57 -16.94
N ARG A 276 -19.71 -31.78 -15.62
CA ARG A 276 -18.68 -32.47 -14.85
C ARG A 276 -18.95 -33.96 -14.75
N PHE A 277 -17.93 -34.74 -15.05
CA PHE A 277 -17.85 -36.20 -14.89
C PHE A 277 -16.57 -36.53 -14.12
N GLY A 278 -16.67 -36.72 -12.80
CA GLY A 278 -15.48 -36.94 -11.96
C GLY A 278 -14.45 -35.80 -12.11
N ASP A 279 -13.27 -36.14 -12.62
CA ASP A 279 -12.15 -35.23 -12.84
C ASP A 279 -12.16 -34.60 -14.26
N VAL A 280 -13.14 -34.94 -15.10
CA VAL A 280 -13.24 -34.50 -16.50
C VAL A 280 -14.45 -33.60 -16.72
N ARG A 281 -14.27 -32.59 -17.56
CA ARG A 281 -15.29 -31.64 -17.99
C ARG A 281 -15.55 -31.80 -19.48
N ILE A 282 -16.81 -31.82 -19.87
CA ILE A 282 -17.22 -31.68 -21.27
C ILE A 282 -17.76 -30.26 -21.43
N PRO A 283 -17.06 -29.37 -22.17
CA PRO A 283 -17.53 -28.00 -22.36
C PRO A 283 -18.76 -27.97 -23.28
N GLN A 284 -19.62 -26.99 -23.08
CA GLN A 284 -20.55 -26.54 -24.10
C GLN A 284 -19.80 -25.73 -25.15
N ARG A 285 -20.26 -25.80 -26.39
CA ARG A 285 -19.61 -25.14 -27.53
C ARG A 285 -19.60 -23.61 -27.39
N ASP A 286 -20.65 -23.06 -26.80
CA ASP A 286 -20.83 -21.62 -26.68
C ASP A 286 -19.92 -21.04 -25.59
N THR A 287 -19.34 -19.87 -25.86
CA THR A 287 -18.42 -19.16 -24.97
C THR A 287 -18.88 -17.73 -24.82
N LEU A 288 -19.00 -17.25 -23.58
CA LEU A 288 -19.31 -15.87 -23.26
C LEU A 288 -18.00 -15.15 -22.92
N SER A 289 -17.54 -14.27 -23.81
CA SER A 289 -16.33 -13.47 -23.58
C SER A 289 -16.67 -12.16 -22.88
N ILE A 290 -16.08 -11.92 -21.71
CA ILE A 290 -16.29 -10.72 -20.92
C ILE A 290 -14.98 -9.96 -20.81
N ASP A 291 -14.95 -8.73 -21.30
CA ASP A 291 -13.86 -7.80 -21.06
C ASP A 291 -14.11 -7.02 -19.77
N SER A 292 -13.19 -7.11 -18.80
CA SER A 292 -13.31 -6.36 -17.57
C SER A 292 -12.78 -4.94 -17.72
N ILE A 293 -13.63 -3.95 -17.43
CA ILE A 293 -13.24 -2.54 -17.31
C ILE A 293 -12.80 -2.30 -15.86
N PRO A 294 -11.52 -1.98 -15.61
CA PRO A 294 -11.04 -1.69 -14.26
C PRO A 294 -11.54 -0.33 -13.78
N ASP A 295 -11.90 -0.26 -12.51
CA ASP A 295 -12.25 0.97 -11.80
C ASP A 295 -10.98 1.77 -11.47
N LEU A 296 -10.87 2.99 -11.96
CA LEU A 296 -9.66 3.82 -11.83
C LEU A 296 -9.66 4.58 -10.50
N ALA A 297 -8.46 4.94 -10.01
CA ALA A 297 -8.39 5.79 -8.83
C ALA A 297 -8.79 7.24 -9.19
N PRO A 298 -9.35 8.01 -8.23
CA PRO A 298 -9.73 9.40 -8.47
C PRO A 298 -8.56 10.25 -8.98
N THR A 299 -8.85 11.18 -9.87
CA THR A 299 -7.90 12.22 -10.28
C THR A 299 -8.11 13.46 -9.44
N VAL A 300 -7.03 14.01 -8.87
CA VAL A 300 -7.08 15.20 -8.03
C VAL A 300 -6.11 16.25 -8.53
N GLU A 301 -6.63 17.42 -8.88
CA GLU A 301 -5.86 18.57 -9.30
C GLU A 301 -5.87 19.63 -8.21
N LEU A 302 -4.69 20.15 -7.88
CA LEU A 302 -4.48 21.25 -6.94
C LEU A 302 -3.93 22.43 -7.73
N GLU A 303 -4.69 23.53 -7.78
CA GLU A 303 -4.36 24.68 -8.62
C GLU A 303 -2.99 25.26 -8.26
N GLY A 304 -2.10 25.35 -9.26
CA GLY A 304 -0.75 25.86 -9.10
C GLY A 304 0.25 24.88 -8.48
N ALA A 305 -0.11 23.62 -8.23
CA ALA A 305 0.84 22.58 -7.84
C ALA A 305 1.58 22.02 -9.07
N PRO A 306 2.86 21.62 -8.94
CA PRO A 306 3.71 21.72 -7.76
C PRO A 306 4.22 23.16 -7.53
N ARG A 307 4.26 23.61 -6.27
CA ARG A 307 4.73 24.96 -5.89
C ARG A 307 5.37 24.98 -4.51
N THR A 308 6.40 25.81 -4.32
CA THR A 308 7.03 26.04 -3.01
C THR A 308 6.65 27.42 -2.47
N VAL A 309 6.26 27.51 -1.20
CA VAL A 309 5.87 28.77 -0.54
C VAL A 309 6.61 28.91 0.78
N ARG A 310 7.20 30.07 1.03
CA ARG A 310 7.80 30.42 2.33
C ARG A 310 6.77 31.14 3.19
N LEU A 311 6.52 30.60 4.37
CA LEU A 311 5.51 31.14 5.30
C LEU A 311 5.88 32.50 5.91
N VAL A 312 7.15 32.90 5.83
CA VAL A 312 7.60 34.26 6.21
C VAL A 312 7.02 35.32 5.27
N ASP A 313 6.92 34.99 3.98
CA ASP A 313 6.57 35.94 2.92
C ASP A 313 5.06 36.01 2.70
N THR A 314 4.36 34.89 2.87
CA THR A 314 2.90 34.81 2.72
C THR A 314 2.27 34.10 3.93
N PRO A 315 1.61 34.85 4.85
CA PRO A 315 1.11 34.30 6.11
C PRO A 315 -0.12 33.40 5.97
N SER A 316 -0.77 33.38 4.81
CA SER A 316 -1.81 32.42 4.43
C SER A 316 -1.72 31.98 2.97
N VAL A 317 -2.09 30.72 2.69
CA VAL A 317 -2.03 30.11 1.36
C VAL A 317 -3.41 29.54 1.01
N SER A 318 -4.01 30.03 -0.06
CA SER A 318 -5.28 29.49 -0.57
C SER A 318 -5.00 28.29 -1.48
N LEU A 319 -5.58 27.15 -1.14
CA LEU A 319 -5.57 25.90 -1.90
C LEU A 319 -6.91 25.76 -2.61
N LYS A 320 -6.92 25.77 -3.94
CA LYS A 320 -8.11 25.48 -4.74
C LYS A 320 -7.91 24.14 -5.42
N TYR A 321 -8.90 23.27 -5.37
CA TYR A 321 -8.77 21.91 -5.88
C TYR A 321 -10.00 21.47 -6.66
N GLU A 322 -9.79 20.49 -7.53
CA GLU A 322 -10.80 19.75 -8.27
C GLU A 322 -10.48 18.26 -8.16
N ALA A 323 -11.44 17.48 -7.68
CA ALA A 323 -11.36 16.03 -7.69
C ALA A 323 -12.39 15.49 -8.67
N ALA A 324 -12.04 14.43 -9.40
CA ALA A 324 -12.91 13.76 -10.34
C ALA A 324 -12.70 12.24 -10.32
N ASP A 325 -13.77 11.51 -10.54
CA ASP A 325 -13.82 10.05 -10.56
C ASP A 325 -14.85 9.56 -11.59
N ASP A 326 -14.67 8.37 -12.13
CA ASP A 326 -15.55 7.78 -13.14
C ASP A 326 -16.87 7.25 -12.54
N TYR A 327 -16.84 6.75 -11.29
CA TYR A 327 -18.01 6.17 -10.62
C TYR A 327 -18.48 6.93 -9.38
N GLY A 328 -17.64 7.77 -8.77
CA GLY A 328 -18.05 8.75 -7.76
C GLY A 328 -17.08 8.87 -6.60
N LEU A 329 -17.06 10.06 -6.01
CA LEU A 329 -16.22 10.39 -4.86
C LEU A 329 -16.93 10.08 -3.54
N ARG A 330 -16.15 9.68 -2.53
CA ARG A 330 -16.60 9.39 -1.17
C ARG A 330 -16.13 10.41 -0.14
N GLU A 331 -14.87 10.80 -0.26
CA GLU A 331 -14.20 11.65 0.72
C GLU A 331 -13.09 12.43 0.03
N ILE A 332 -13.00 13.73 0.32
CA ILE A 332 -11.84 14.54 -0.06
C ILE A 332 -11.19 15.02 1.21
N ALA A 333 -9.87 14.83 1.31
CA ALA A 333 -9.08 15.17 2.47
C ALA A 333 -7.89 16.06 2.10
N LEU A 334 -7.62 17.02 2.97
CA LEU A 334 -6.37 17.72 3.04
C LEU A 334 -5.39 16.87 3.85
N VAL A 335 -4.21 16.63 3.28
CA VAL A 335 -3.16 15.87 3.94
C VAL A 335 -1.93 16.77 4.07
N LEU A 336 -1.54 17.02 5.32
CA LEU A 336 -0.32 17.72 5.68
C LEU A 336 0.70 16.69 6.16
N ARG A 337 1.85 16.61 5.49
CA ARG A 337 2.95 15.70 5.87
C ARG A 337 4.21 16.47 6.19
N SER A 338 4.82 16.15 7.32
CA SER A 338 6.08 16.72 7.78
C SER A 338 6.92 15.63 8.44
N GLY A 339 7.83 15.01 7.69
CA GLY A 339 8.58 13.85 8.17
C GLY A 339 7.65 12.67 8.46
N ALA A 340 7.63 12.19 9.71
CA ALA A 340 6.73 11.11 10.15
C ALA A 340 5.35 11.60 10.65
N LYS A 341 5.14 12.92 10.76
CA LYS A 341 3.86 13.47 11.21
C LYS A 341 2.94 13.64 10.00
N GLU A 342 1.77 13.01 10.06
CA GLU A 342 0.66 13.23 9.13
C GLU A 342 -0.52 13.82 9.90
N ASP A 343 -1.10 14.89 9.35
CA ASP A 343 -2.40 15.42 9.77
C ASP A 343 -3.34 15.36 8.57
N ARG A 344 -4.34 14.48 8.66
CA ARG A 344 -5.36 14.26 7.63
C ARG A 344 -6.67 14.87 8.09
N ARG A 345 -7.21 15.78 7.29
CA ARG A 345 -8.45 16.49 7.58
C ARG A 345 -9.42 16.31 6.44
N THR A 346 -10.59 15.76 6.72
CA THR A 346 -11.67 15.67 5.73
C THR A 346 -12.16 17.08 5.38
N LEU A 347 -12.06 17.46 4.11
CA LEU A 347 -12.58 18.71 3.56
C LEU A 347 -14.05 18.57 3.16
N SER A 348 -14.39 17.46 2.49
CA SER A 348 -15.76 17.17 2.04
C SER A 348 -16.04 15.66 2.07
N LYS A 349 -17.33 15.32 2.12
CA LYS A 349 -17.86 13.95 1.97
C LYS A 349 -18.93 13.97 0.89
N PRO A 350 -18.54 13.99 -0.38
CA PRO A 350 -19.48 13.98 -1.49
C PRO A 350 -20.37 12.74 -1.44
N THR A 351 -21.64 12.90 -1.84
CA THR A 351 -22.60 11.79 -2.01
C THR A 351 -22.98 11.74 -3.48
N ASP A 352 -22.62 10.64 -4.15
CA ASP A 352 -23.01 10.33 -5.54
C ASP A 352 -22.61 11.39 -6.59
N VAL A 353 -21.53 12.15 -6.36
CA VAL A 353 -20.99 13.10 -7.35
C VAL A 353 -19.67 12.60 -7.94
N LYS A 354 -19.53 12.75 -9.25
CA LYS A 354 -18.33 12.37 -10.02
C LYS A 354 -17.23 13.40 -9.99
N SER A 355 -17.55 14.65 -9.62
CA SER A 355 -16.56 15.70 -9.50
C SER A 355 -16.99 16.70 -8.43
N GLU A 356 -16.02 17.19 -7.67
CA GLU A 356 -16.20 18.22 -6.67
C GLU A 356 -15.04 19.21 -6.73
N ARG A 357 -15.37 20.50 -6.57
CA ARG A 357 -14.40 21.60 -6.49
C ARG A 357 -14.51 22.28 -5.15
N GLY A 358 -13.38 22.65 -4.58
CA GLY A 358 -13.34 23.31 -3.29
C GLY A 358 -12.16 24.25 -3.13
N ALA A 359 -12.21 25.02 -2.03
CA ALA A 359 -11.10 25.86 -1.63
C ALA A 359 -10.88 25.74 -0.11
N HIS A 360 -9.62 25.76 0.31
CA HIS A 360 -9.23 25.76 1.71
C HIS A 360 -8.10 26.77 1.93
N GLU A 361 -8.14 27.53 3.02
CA GLU A 361 -7.06 28.47 3.35
C GLU A 361 -6.20 27.89 4.46
N LEU A 362 -4.91 27.72 4.18
CA LEU A 362 -3.91 27.36 5.17
C LEU A 362 -3.32 28.59 5.82
N SER A 363 -3.23 28.61 7.14
CA SER A 363 -2.63 29.71 7.89
C SER A 363 -1.39 29.30 8.66
N THR A 364 -0.39 30.19 8.72
CA THR A 364 0.77 30.09 9.62
C THR A 364 0.44 29.89 11.09
N ARG A 365 -0.80 30.22 11.50
CA ARG A 365 -1.24 30.09 12.89
C ARG A 365 -1.69 28.69 13.26
N GLU A 366 -1.82 27.78 12.30
CA GLU A 366 -2.32 26.44 12.60
C GLU A 366 -1.35 25.63 13.48
N PRO A 367 -1.88 24.76 14.36
CA PRO A 367 -1.06 23.94 15.25
C PRO A 367 -0.03 23.06 14.53
N PHE A 368 -0.35 22.59 13.32
CA PHE A 368 0.54 21.72 12.55
C PHE A 368 1.83 22.44 12.14
N PHE A 369 1.73 23.65 11.57
CA PHE A 369 2.90 24.45 11.18
C PHE A 369 3.72 24.92 12.39
N ARG A 370 3.07 25.21 13.54
CA ARG A 370 3.81 25.64 14.75
C ARG A 370 4.73 24.56 15.33
N LYS A 371 4.41 23.29 15.07
CA LYS A 371 5.15 22.12 15.54
C LYS A 371 5.95 21.42 14.44
N SER A 372 5.91 21.98 13.23
CA SER A 372 6.61 21.45 12.05
C SER A 372 7.71 22.43 11.69
N TYR A 373 8.95 21.98 11.90
CA TYR A 373 10.14 22.80 11.65
C TYR A 373 10.83 22.44 10.33
N VAL A 374 10.35 21.40 9.65
CA VAL A 374 10.81 20.94 8.33
C VAL A 374 9.77 21.30 7.26
N PRO A 375 10.13 21.26 5.95
CA PRO A 375 9.17 21.51 4.88
C PRO A 375 7.94 20.61 5.00
N VAL A 376 6.76 21.21 4.86
CA VAL A 376 5.47 20.53 4.92
C VAL A 376 4.95 20.29 3.52
N GLU A 377 4.76 19.02 3.16
CA GLU A 377 4.05 18.63 1.96
C GLU A 377 2.54 18.78 2.20
N VAL A 378 1.91 19.54 1.33
CA VAL A 378 0.47 19.79 1.34
C VAL A 378 -0.10 19.19 0.07
N SER A 379 -0.97 18.19 0.21
CA SER A 379 -1.68 17.57 -0.91
C SER A 379 -3.16 17.42 -0.61
N ILE A 380 -3.96 17.39 -1.66
CA ILE A 380 -5.35 16.96 -1.59
C ILE A 380 -5.41 15.51 -2.04
N GLU A 381 -6.05 14.67 -1.24
CA GLU A 381 -6.32 13.28 -1.56
C GLU A 381 -7.84 13.06 -1.65
N ALA A 382 -8.29 12.31 -2.64
CA ALA A 382 -9.70 11.96 -2.81
C ALA A 382 -9.88 10.45 -2.83
N LYS A 383 -10.97 9.98 -2.23
CA LYS A 383 -11.31 8.57 -2.07
C LYS A 383 -12.51 8.23 -2.93
N ASP A 384 -12.44 7.13 -3.67
CA ASP A 384 -13.57 6.63 -4.46
C ASP A 384 -14.61 5.88 -3.60
N ASN A 385 -15.68 5.45 -4.26
CA ASN A 385 -16.74 4.62 -3.70
C ASN A 385 -16.58 3.11 -3.98
N ASP A 386 -15.42 2.64 -4.43
CA ASP A 386 -15.20 1.22 -4.78
C ASP A 386 -15.35 0.34 -3.54
N ALA A 387 -16.47 -0.38 -3.47
CA ALA A 387 -16.77 -1.33 -2.39
C ALA A 387 -16.30 -2.76 -2.72
N PHE A 388 -15.86 -3.01 -3.95
CA PHE A 388 -15.52 -4.35 -4.43
C PHE A 388 -14.04 -4.67 -4.23
N LEU A 389 -13.13 -3.88 -4.78
CA LEU A 389 -11.67 -4.03 -4.54
C LEU A 389 -11.23 -3.29 -3.28
N GLY A 390 -12.12 -2.46 -2.73
CA GLY A 390 -11.85 -1.56 -1.62
C GLY A 390 -11.47 -0.17 -2.12
N PRO A 391 -11.75 0.87 -1.32
CA PRO A 391 -11.73 2.22 -1.84
C PRO A 391 -10.30 2.70 -2.08
N LYS A 392 -10.05 3.24 -3.28
CA LYS A 392 -8.74 3.74 -3.70
C LYS A 392 -8.63 5.24 -3.41
N TRP A 393 -7.38 5.70 -3.29
CA TRP A 393 -7.07 7.11 -3.08
C TRP A 393 -6.34 7.70 -4.28
N GLY A 394 -6.91 8.76 -4.84
CA GLY A 394 -6.24 9.70 -5.73
C GLY A 394 -5.46 10.75 -4.94
N LYS A 395 -4.30 11.18 -5.42
CA LYS A 395 -3.45 12.20 -4.78
C LYS A 395 -3.04 13.29 -5.76
N SER A 396 -3.15 14.55 -5.35
CA SER A 396 -2.67 15.70 -6.12
C SER A 396 -1.13 15.84 -6.08
N ALA A 397 -0.58 16.60 -7.04
CA ALA A 397 0.75 17.17 -6.87
C ALA A 397 0.80 18.03 -5.59
N ALA A 398 1.96 18.04 -4.91
CA ALA A 398 2.09 18.67 -3.61
C ALA A 398 2.54 20.14 -3.71
N PHE A 399 2.02 20.96 -2.78
CA PHE A 399 2.65 22.21 -2.39
C PHE A 399 3.70 21.93 -1.30
N ILE A 400 4.86 22.56 -1.39
CA ILE A 400 5.90 22.49 -0.36
C ILE A 400 5.87 23.81 0.41
N VAL A 401 5.44 23.75 1.66
CA VAL A 401 5.35 24.91 2.54
C VAL A 401 6.55 24.92 3.47
N MET A 402 7.42 25.92 3.32
CA MET A 402 8.61 26.08 4.16
C MET A 402 8.28 26.96 5.38
N PRO A 403 8.34 26.43 6.61
CA PRO A 403 8.17 27.23 7.81
C PRO A 403 9.31 28.25 7.97
N PRO A 404 9.10 29.36 8.72
CA PRO A 404 10.20 30.24 9.12
C PRO A 404 11.28 29.47 9.86
N LEU A 405 12.54 29.94 9.77
CA LEU A 405 13.60 29.35 10.59
C LEU A 405 13.27 29.58 12.08
N VAL A 406 13.63 28.61 12.92
CA VAL A 406 13.35 28.68 14.35
C VAL A 406 14.12 29.88 14.94
N GLY A 407 13.39 30.88 15.44
CA GLY A 407 13.98 32.10 16.01
C GLY A 407 14.16 33.28 15.04
N GLU A 408 13.85 33.12 13.75
CA GLU A 408 13.98 34.21 12.76
C GLU A 408 13.10 35.44 13.08
N PRO A 409 11.80 35.29 13.44
CA PRO A 409 10.98 36.44 13.85
C PRO A 409 11.55 37.18 15.08
N GLU A 410 12.05 36.43 16.07
CA GLU A 410 12.66 36.96 17.28
C GLU A 410 13.96 37.71 16.97
N ALA A 411 14.83 37.15 16.13
CA ALA A 411 16.09 37.75 15.73
C ALA A 411 15.88 39.05 14.94
N LEU A 412 14.90 39.08 14.03
CA LEU A 412 14.52 40.28 13.30
C LEU A 412 14.04 41.39 14.25
N ARG A 413 13.16 41.03 15.22
CA ARG A 413 12.68 41.97 16.23
C ARG A 413 13.82 42.50 17.11
N TYR A 414 14.70 41.62 17.57
CA TYR A 414 15.83 42.00 18.41
C TYR A 414 16.79 42.93 17.67
N THR A 415 17.10 42.63 16.41
CA THR A 415 17.95 43.48 15.56
C THR A 415 17.34 44.87 15.35
N ALA A 416 16.02 44.97 15.16
CA ALA A 416 15.34 46.25 15.07
C ALA A 416 15.38 47.05 16.39
N LEU A 417 15.23 46.37 17.53
CA LEU A 417 15.35 46.98 18.85
C LEU A 417 16.78 47.49 19.14
N ILE A 418 17.81 46.78 18.68
CA ILE A 418 19.20 47.25 18.77
C ILE A 418 19.37 48.55 17.99
N LYS A 419 18.81 48.66 16.77
CA LYS A 419 18.82 49.92 16.01
C LYS A 419 18.12 51.07 16.75
N ALA A 420 17.01 50.77 17.44
CA ALA A 420 16.30 51.74 18.26
C ALA A 420 17.14 52.21 19.47
N ARG A 421 17.86 51.28 20.13
CA ARG A 421 18.82 51.62 21.17
C ARG A 421 19.96 52.49 20.65
N ASP A 422 20.54 52.12 19.50
CA ASP A 422 21.68 52.84 18.93
C ASP A 422 21.30 54.29 18.60
N ALA A 423 20.07 54.54 18.12
CA ALA A 423 19.55 55.90 17.93
C ALA A 423 19.47 56.71 19.23
N LEU A 424 19.13 56.07 20.36
CA LEU A 424 19.14 56.72 21.68
C LEU A 424 20.57 56.93 22.22
N VAL A 425 21.49 56.01 21.93
CA VAL A 425 22.93 56.16 22.26
C VAL A 425 23.52 57.33 21.50
N ASP A 426 23.24 57.47 20.21
CA ASP A 426 23.68 58.60 19.38
C ASP A 426 23.16 59.93 19.94
N LEU A 427 21.89 59.97 20.37
CA LEU A 427 21.30 61.13 21.04
C LEU A 427 22.03 61.45 22.35
N ALA A 428 22.29 60.45 23.19
CA ALA A 428 23.01 60.64 24.45
C ALA A 428 24.47 61.08 24.22
N ALA A 429 25.16 60.50 23.24
CA ALA A 429 26.52 60.87 22.87
C ALA A 429 26.60 62.32 22.39
N ARG A 430 25.61 62.77 21.59
CA ARG A 430 25.47 64.18 21.21
C ARG A 430 25.30 65.08 22.42
N ARG A 431 24.48 64.68 23.41
CA ARG A 431 24.26 65.43 24.65
C ARG A 431 25.47 65.48 25.58
N VAL A 432 26.29 64.44 25.56
CA VAL A 432 27.54 64.35 26.34
C VAL A 432 28.63 65.25 25.75
N THR A 433 28.67 65.36 24.42
CA THR A 433 29.68 66.13 23.67
C THR A 433 29.28 67.58 23.43
N GLY A 434 27.99 67.90 23.51
CA GLY A 434 27.47 69.27 23.43
C GLY A 434 27.84 70.09 24.67
N ASP A 435 28.29 71.33 24.45
CA ASP A 435 28.68 72.24 25.52
C ASP A 435 27.80 73.49 25.53
N VAL A 436 26.96 73.63 26.56
CA VAL A 436 26.03 74.75 26.72
C VAL A 436 26.59 75.70 27.77
N THR A 437 27.58 76.50 27.37
CA THR A 437 28.33 77.40 28.26
C THR A 437 27.73 78.80 28.39
N THR A 438 26.90 79.24 27.43
CA THR A 438 26.33 80.60 27.43
C THR A 438 24.82 80.62 27.12
N PRO A 439 24.03 81.51 27.75
CA PRO A 439 22.57 81.58 27.56
C PRO A 439 22.10 81.85 26.12
N LYS A 440 22.95 82.50 25.31
CA LYS A 440 22.67 82.78 23.89
C LYS A 440 22.87 81.53 23.04
N ALA A 441 23.93 80.75 23.29
CA ALA A 441 24.16 79.46 22.65
C ALA A 441 23.06 78.44 23.02
N SER A 442 22.48 78.52 24.23
CA SER A 442 21.39 77.63 24.65
C SER A 442 20.13 77.72 23.77
N LYS A 443 19.78 78.90 23.24
CA LYS A 443 18.52 79.06 22.46
C LYS A 443 18.61 78.46 21.06
N ASP A 444 19.74 78.63 20.39
CA ASP A 444 19.97 78.04 19.07
C ASP A 444 20.13 76.51 19.19
N PHE A 445 20.73 76.04 20.29
CA PHE A 445 20.90 74.62 20.59
C PHE A 445 19.57 73.88 20.83
N VAL A 446 18.55 74.54 21.39
CA VAL A 446 17.24 73.91 21.66
C VAL A 446 16.56 73.41 20.38
N THR A 447 16.66 74.15 19.26
CA THR A 447 16.04 73.73 18.00
C THR A 447 16.74 72.51 17.42
N GLU A 448 18.08 72.52 17.38
CA GLU A 448 18.86 71.37 16.91
C GLU A 448 18.67 70.13 17.80
N GLU A 449 18.57 70.34 19.12
CA GLU A 449 18.35 69.27 20.09
C GLU A 449 16.95 68.67 19.95
N LYS A 450 15.93 69.50 19.65
CA LYS A 450 14.57 69.03 19.36
C LYS A 450 14.54 68.11 18.16
N GLU A 451 15.13 68.55 17.05
CA GLU A 451 15.21 67.75 15.82
C GLU A 451 15.96 66.42 16.04
N ALA A 452 17.06 66.47 16.78
CA ALA A 452 17.82 65.26 17.14
C ALA A 452 17.00 64.29 17.99
N GLN A 453 16.29 64.80 18.99
CA GLN A 453 15.43 64.01 19.84
C GLN A 453 14.26 63.40 19.07
N ASP A 454 13.52 64.21 18.31
CA ASP A 454 12.36 63.75 17.56
C ASP A 454 12.77 62.65 16.57
N LYS A 455 13.89 62.82 15.85
CA LYS A 455 14.44 61.78 14.97
C LYS A 455 14.75 60.47 15.71
N ALA A 456 15.33 60.54 16.91
CA ALA A 456 15.63 59.34 17.70
C ALA A 456 14.34 58.68 18.22
N LEU A 457 13.38 59.48 18.67
CA LEU A 457 12.10 58.99 19.17
C LEU A 457 11.27 58.31 18.07
N ASP A 458 11.21 58.89 16.88
CA ASP A 458 10.48 58.33 15.73
C ASP A 458 10.99 56.93 15.37
N VAL A 459 12.32 56.74 15.35
CA VAL A 459 12.93 55.41 15.09
C VAL A 459 12.48 54.40 16.14
N VAL A 460 12.44 54.77 17.43
CA VAL A 460 12.03 53.86 18.49
C VAL A 460 10.53 53.55 18.40
N GLU A 461 9.69 54.55 18.11
CA GLU A 461 8.23 54.38 18.00
C GLU A 461 7.85 53.50 16.80
N ASP A 462 8.49 53.68 15.66
CA ASP A 462 8.31 52.84 14.46
C ASP A 462 8.67 51.38 14.75
N VAL A 463 9.80 51.14 15.41
CA VAL A 463 10.26 49.79 15.76
C VAL A 463 9.28 49.08 16.70
N ILE A 464 8.68 49.80 17.65
CA ILE A 464 7.70 49.26 18.60
C ILE A 464 6.33 49.03 17.95
N ALA A 465 5.96 49.81 16.94
CA ALA A 465 4.71 49.68 16.20
C ALA A 465 4.74 48.54 15.16
N ALA A 466 5.92 48.22 14.62
CA ALA A 466 6.09 47.22 13.56
C ALA A 466 5.84 45.76 14.02
N SER A 467 5.71 44.87 13.02
CA SER A 467 5.58 43.41 13.17
C SER A 467 6.68 42.69 12.39
N TYR A 468 7.37 41.76 13.03
CA TYR A 468 8.52 41.03 12.49
C TYR A 468 8.17 39.55 12.37
N GLY A 469 7.88 39.06 11.16
CA GLY A 469 7.40 37.68 10.97
C GLY A 469 6.11 37.36 11.75
N GLY A 470 5.24 38.35 11.93
CA GLY A 470 4.02 38.25 12.73
C GLY A 470 4.20 38.53 14.23
N LEU A 471 5.42 38.80 14.69
CA LEU A 471 5.75 39.07 16.09
C LEU A 471 5.97 40.58 16.34
N GLY A 472 5.17 41.18 17.22
CA GLY A 472 5.36 42.58 17.65
C GLY A 472 6.11 42.71 18.98
N VAL A 473 6.48 43.94 19.34
CA VAL A 473 6.99 44.28 20.69
C VAL A 473 5.79 44.42 21.63
N ARG A 474 5.64 43.50 22.60
CA ARG A 474 4.48 43.42 23.52
C ARG A 474 4.91 43.32 24.98
N GLY A 475 3.98 43.61 25.89
CA GLY A 475 4.15 43.41 27.34
C GLY A 475 5.12 44.40 27.99
N ARG A 476 5.84 43.93 29.01
CA ARG A 476 6.70 44.75 29.89
C ARG A 476 7.72 45.60 29.12
N ALA A 477 8.38 45.04 28.10
CA ALA A 477 9.38 45.78 27.32
C ALA A 477 8.78 47.00 26.61
N ARG A 478 7.60 46.86 26.00
CA ARG A 478 6.89 47.98 25.36
C ARG A 478 6.54 49.06 26.38
N SER A 479 5.99 48.66 27.54
CA SER A 479 5.58 49.60 28.59
C SER A 479 6.78 50.35 29.19
N VAL A 480 7.90 49.65 29.44
CA VAL A 480 9.13 50.26 29.94
C VAL A 480 9.66 51.26 28.92
N ILE A 481 9.82 50.87 27.65
CA ILE A 481 10.34 51.78 26.63
C ILE A 481 9.43 53.00 26.48
N ALA A 482 8.11 52.82 26.36
CA ALA A 482 7.16 53.94 26.26
C ALA A 482 7.23 54.89 27.46
N GLY A 483 7.36 54.34 28.69
CA GLY A 483 7.55 55.14 29.91
C GLY A 483 8.84 55.95 29.89
N GLN A 484 9.95 55.36 29.45
CA GLN A 484 11.24 56.04 29.33
C GLN A 484 11.22 57.13 28.24
N LEU A 485 10.58 56.88 27.08
CA LEU A 485 10.40 57.90 26.05
C LEU A 485 9.58 59.09 26.57
N ARG A 486 8.53 58.83 27.37
CA ARG A 486 7.76 59.90 28.02
C ARG A 486 8.62 60.70 29.00
N ARG A 487 9.44 60.05 29.83
CA ARG A 487 10.39 60.71 30.75
C ARG A 487 11.37 61.60 29.98
N LEU A 488 11.91 61.11 28.87
CA LEU A 488 12.83 61.86 28.00
C LEU A 488 12.15 63.12 27.42
N ARG A 489 10.94 62.98 26.88
CA ARG A 489 10.13 64.11 26.38
C ARG A 489 9.88 65.17 27.46
N LEU A 490 9.53 64.76 28.68
CA LEU A 490 9.28 65.69 29.80
C LEU A 490 10.53 66.44 30.23
N SER A 491 11.69 65.75 30.27
CA SER A 491 12.97 66.38 30.59
C SER A 491 13.38 67.41 29.53
N PHE A 492 13.18 67.09 28.25
CA PHE A 492 13.43 68.04 27.17
C PHE A 492 12.50 69.25 27.23
N LEU A 493 11.20 69.05 27.49
CA LEU A 493 10.25 70.16 27.65
C LEU A 493 10.63 71.09 28.82
N ALA A 494 11.26 70.55 29.88
CA ALA A 494 11.76 71.37 30.98
C ALA A 494 12.97 72.23 30.54
N PHE A 495 13.88 71.66 29.75
CA PHE A 495 15.00 72.39 29.16
C PHE A 495 14.56 73.43 28.11
N GLU A 496 13.60 73.10 27.24
CA GLU A 496 13.03 74.01 26.23
C GLU A 496 12.42 75.26 26.88
N LYS A 497 11.75 75.09 28.04
CA LYS A 497 11.15 76.19 28.81
C LYS A 497 12.19 77.06 29.52
N ASP A 498 13.26 76.46 30.02
CA ASP A 498 14.32 77.16 30.76
C ASP A 498 15.72 76.66 30.32
N PRO A 499 16.31 77.24 29.24
CA PRO A 499 17.55 76.75 28.61
C PRO A 499 18.82 77.07 29.41
N THR A 500 18.91 76.55 30.64
CA THR A 500 20.07 76.71 31.52
C THR A 500 21.01 75.51 31.44
N SER A 501 22.29 75.73 31.74
CA SER A 501 23.30 74.66 31.82
C SER A 501 22.90 73.57 32.84
N ALA A 502 22.27 73.95 33.96
CA ALA A 502 21.76 73.01 34.94
C ALA A 502 20.65 72.10 34.38
N LYS A 503 19.67 72.67 33.66
CA LYS A 503 18.60 71.89 33.02
C LYS A 503 19.10 71.03 31.87
N TYR A 504 20.11 71.49 31.15
CA TYR A 504 20.80 70.67 30.16
C TYR A 504 21.52 69.48 30.81
N GLY A 505 22.17 69.68 31.97
CA GLY A 505 22.75 68.62 32.78
C GLY A 505 21.70 67.57 33.21
N GLU A 506 20.53 68.01 33.70
CA GLU A 506 19.42 67.10 34.04
C GLU A 506 18.92 66.30 32.82
N LEU A 507 18.81 66.95 31.65
CA LEU A 507 18.44 66.30 30.39
C LEU A 507 19.46 65.24 29.99
N ARG A 508 20.75 65.55 30.10
CA ARG A 508 21.84 64.61 29.83
C ARG A 508 21.76 63.40 30.75
N THR A 509 21.67 63.58 32.06
CA THR A 509 21.53 62.47 33.02
C THR A 509 20.28 61.63 32.73
N THR A 510 19.15 62.28 32.43
CA THR A 510 17.92 61.56 32.05
C THR A 510 18.10 60.75 30.77
N SER A 511 18.89 61.23 29.82
CA SER A 511 19.18 60.51 28.57
C SER A 511 20.02 59.27 28.81
N GLU A 512 21.06 59.40 29.63
CA GLU A 512 21.93 58.29 30.04
C GLU A 512 21.09 57.21 30.75
N ASP A 513 20.23 57.60 31.70
CA ASP A 513 19.32 56.69 32.40
C ASP A 513 18.34 55.98 31.45
N VAL A 514 17.76 56.73 30.50
CA VAL A 514 16.80 56.19 29.53
C VAL A 514 17.48 55.17 28.62
N VAL A 515 18.69 55.46 28.13
CA VAL A 515 19.49 54.52 27.32
C VAL A 515 19.76 53.24 28.10
N LEU A 516 20.20 53.34 29.36
CA LEU A 516 20.48 52.18 30.21
C LEU A 516 19.21 51.36 30.48
N ALA A 517 18.08 52.01 30.77
CA ALA A 517 16.82 51.33 31.02
C ALA A 517 16.28 50.62 29.76
N VAL A 518 16.41 51.25 28.58
CA VAL A 518 16.01 50.66 27.30
C VAL A 518 16.93 49.50 26.93
N ASP A 519 18.25 49.63 27.08
CA ASP A 519 19.20 48.53 26.83
C ASP A 519 18.92 47.33 27.75
N ALA A 520 18.69 47.57 29.05
CA ALA A 520 18.33 46.52 30.00
C ALA A 520 17.01 45.82 29.61
N ALA A 521 16.00 46.57 29.17
CA ALA A 521 14.73 46.00 28.69
C ALA A 521 14.91 45.16 27.42
N ILE A 522 15.74 45.61 26.48
CA ILE A 522 16.05 44.88 25.24
C ILE A 522 16.81 43.60 25.55
N ARG A 523 17.86 43.66 26.39
CA ARG A 523 18.61 42.47 26.82
C ARG A 523 17.71 41.46 27.53
N GLY A 524 16.86 41.90 28.45
CA GLY A 524 15.90 41.04 29.13
C GLY A 524 14.94 40.34 28.16
N LEU A 525 14.40 41.08 27.19
CA LEU A 525 13.57 40.49 26.13
C LEU A 525 14.35 39.47 25.28
N GLY A 526 15.58 39.81 24.89
CA GLY A 526 16.47 38.92 24.13
C GLY A 526 16.77 37.62 24.85
N VAL A 527 17.04 37.68 26.16
CA VAL A 527 17.24 36.49 27.02
C VAL A 527 16.00 35.60 27.05
N GLU A 528 14.81 36.19 27.25
CA GLU A 528 13.56 35.42 27.25
C GLU A 528 13.22 34.81 25.89
N ASP A 529 13.50 35.53 24.80
CA ASP A 529 13.39 34.99 23.45
C ASP A 529 14.38 33.86 23.20
N ALA A 530 15.65 34.03 23.61
CA ALA A 530 16.66 32.99 23.49
C ALA A 530 16.24 31.72 24.22
N LYS A 531 15.70 31.81 25.44
CA LYS A 531 15.14 30.66 26.17
C LYS A 531 14.01 29.96 25.40
N ARG A 532 13.08 30.74 24.82
CA ARG A 532 11.95 30.20 24.04
C ARG A 532 12.38 29.57 22.73
N VAL A 533 13.32 30.18 22.02
CA VAL A 533 13.92 29.65 20.79
C VAL A 533 14.70 28.38 21.09
N ALA A 534 15.52 28.36 22.15
CA ALA A 534 16.26 27.18 22.58
C ALA A 534 15.35 25.99 22.86
N LYS A 535 14.25 26.19 23.61
CA LYS A 535 13.26 25.12 23.84
C LYS A 535 12.66 24.55 22.55
N ARG A 536 12.35 25.40 21.56
CA ARG A 536 11.89 24.94 20.24
C ARG A 536 12.98 24.18 19.47
N LEU A 537 14.24 24.62 19.55
CA LEU A 537 15.36 23.90 18.97
C LEU A 537 15.65 22.57 19.67
N ALA A 538 15.28 22.43 20.95
CA ALA A 538 15.31 21.16 21.64
C ALA A 538 14.35 20.15 21.00
N ASP A 539 13.14 20.58 20.63
CA ASP A 539 12.18 19.72 19.92
C ASP A 539 12.73 19.28 18.53
N VAL A 540 13.47 20.15 17.85
CA VAL A 540 14.16 19.81 16.58
C VAL A 540 15.30 18.82 16.84
N ALA A 541 16.05 18.96 17.93
CA ALA A 541 17.09 18.02 18.32
C ALA A 541 16.50 16.64 18.70
N ASP A 542 15.32 16.60 19.34
CA ASP A 542 14.60 15.34 19.58
C ASP A 542 14.14 14.68 18.27
N GLU A 543 13.69 15.46 17.27
CA GLU A 543 13.38 14.95 15.94
C GLU A 543 14.64 14.42 15.23
N ALA A 544 15.79 15.10 15.37
CA ALA A 544 17.07 14.59 14.87
C ALA A 544 17.45 13.27 15.55
N ALA A 545 17.21 13.13 16.86
CA ALA A 545 17.43 11.88 17.59
C ALA A 545 16.51 10.76 17.08
N ALA A 546 15.21 11.05 16.90
CA ALA A 546 14.25 10.09 16.37
C ALA A 546 14.58 9.67 14.93
N ALA A 547 15.01 10.60 14.08
CA ALA A 547 15.43 10.32 12.71
C ALA A 547 16.70 9.46 12.64
N ALA A 548 17.68 9.73 13.51
CA ALA A 548 18.86 8.89 13.66
C ALA A 548 18.49 7.49 14.18
N HIS A 549 17.54 7.38 15.11
CA HIS A 549 17.02 6.10 15.56
C HIS A 549 16.37 5.30 14.42
N THR A 550 15.49 5.93 13.62
CA THR A 550 14.88 5.32 12.43
C THR A 550 15.95 4.82 11.44
N ALA A 551 17.06 5.54 11.29
CA ALA A 551 18.17 5.15 10.41
C ALA A 551 18.95 3.90 10.90
N LEU A 552 18.66 3.38 12.10
CA LEU A 552 19.18 2.08 12.55
C LEU A 552 18.47 0.90 11.87
N ASP A 553 17.23 1.09 11.40
CA ASP A 553 16.51 0.09 10.63
C ASP A 553 16.90 0.18 9.15
N VAL A 554 17.39 -0.94 8.59
CA VAL A 554 17.80 -1.04 7.18
C VAL A 554 16.63 -0.77 6.23
N ALA A 555 15.41 -1.16 6.60
CA ALA A 555 14.22 -0.93 5.78
C ALA A 555 13.83 0.56 5.70
N GLU A 556 14.19 1.35 6.72
CA GLU A 556 13.86 2.78 6.81
C GLU A 556 15.08 3.71 6.68
N LEU A 557 16.26 3.17 6.39
CA LEU A 557 17.54 3.90 6.39
C LEU A 557 17.50 5.21 5.60
N GLU A 558 17.06 5.16 4.35
CA GLU A 558 17.04 6.34 3.47
C GLU A 558 16.04 7.40 3.95
N ARG A 559 14.90 6.97 4.51
CA ARG A 559 13.93 7.86 5.14
C ARG A 559 14.51 8.52 6.40
N GLY A 560 15.18 7.74 7.25
CA GLY A 560 15.86 8.23 8.45
C GLY A 560 16.96 9.24 8.13
N ARG A 561 17.78 8.95 7.10
CA ARG A 561 18.84 9.85 6.59
C ARG A 561 18.29 11.19 6.11
N ALA A 562 17.25 11.17 5.28
CA ALA A 562 16.64 12.38 4.74
C ALA A 562 16.06 13.26 5.87
N ARG A 563 15.35 12.66 6.84
CA ARG A 563 14.82 13.36 8.01
C ARG A 563 15.92 13.96 8.88
N LEU A 564 16.98 13.19 9.14
CA LEU A 564 18.12 13.67 9.92
C LEU A 564 18.82 14.84 9.23
N ALA A 565 19.02 14.78 7.91
CA ALA A 565 19.60 15.87 7.15
C ALA A 565 18.75 17.16 7.26
N ALA A 566 17.42 17.05 7.09
CA ALA A 566 16.51 18.17 7.24
C ALA A 566 16.57 18.78 8.65
N ALA A 567 16.56 17.95 9.70
CA ALA A 567 16.66 18.44 11.07
C ALA A 567 17.99 19.18 11.34
N LEU A 568 19.10 18.72 10.76
CA LEU A 568 20.40 19.39 10.88
C LEU A 568 20.46 20.75 10.17
N GLU A 569 19.73 20.94 9.07
CA GLU A 569 19.60 22.24 8.41
C GLU A 569 18.78 23.22 9.26
N VAL A 570 17.70 22.74 9.87
CA VAL A 570 16.87 23.54 10.79
C VAL A 570 17.68 23.96 12.03
N LEU A 571 18.45 23.04 12.62
CA LEU A 571 19.34 23.35 13.74
C LEU A 571 20.41 24.37 13.33
N ASP A 572 20.97 24.28 12.12
CA ASP A 572 21.94 25.26 11.63
C ASP A 572 21.32 26.65 11.47
N GLY A 573 20.17 26.72 10.80
CA GLY A 573 19.43 27.96 10.60
C GLY A 573 19.03 28.60 11.93
N GLY A 574 18.43 27.82 12.82
CA GLY A 574 17.99 28.33 14.12
C GLY A 574 19.15 28.64 15.08
N GLY A 575 20.26 27.91 15.03
CA GLY A 575 21.47 28.25 15.77
C GLY A 575 22.06 29.61 15.36
N LYS A 576 22.01 29.94 14.07
CA LYS A 576 22.38 31.28 13.56
C LYS A 576 21.43 32.36 14.07
N GLN A 577 20.12 32.13 14.02
CA GLN A 577 19.15 33.10 14.54
C GLN A 577 19.28 33.29 16.05
N LEU A 578 19.51 32.20 16.80
CA LEU A 578 19.72 32.23 18.24
C LEU A 578 20.94 33.05 18.61
N SER A 579 22.04 32.97 17.82
CA SER A 579 23.26 33.75 18.08
C SER A 579 23.10 35.27 17.99
N VAL A 580 21.98 35.75 17.43
CA VAL A 580 21.63 37.17 17.39
C VAL A 580 20.95 37.64 18.70
N LEU A 581 20.40 36.72 19.49
CA LEU A 581 19.51 37.02 20.63
C LEU A 581 20.27 37.23 21.94
N ALA A 582 20.89 38.40 22.11
CA ALA A 582 21.66 38.76 23.32
C ALA A 582 22.79 37.76 23.65
N ASP A 583 23.45 37.95 24.79
CA ASP A 583 24.62 37.15 25.19
C ASP A 583 24.26 35.66 25.36
N LEU A 584 23.12 35.38 26.02
CA LEU A 584 22.63 34.00 26.18
C LEU A 584 22.35 33.32 24.83
N GLY A 585 21.80 34.06 23.86
CA GLY A 585 21.55 33.53 22.52
C GLY A 585 22.85 33.23 21.78
N ALA A 586 23.88 34.07 21.92
CA ALA A 586 25.21 33.80 21.38
C ALA A 586 25.79 32.47 21.91
N ASP A 587 25.78 32.29 23.23
CA ASP A 587 26.27 31.07 23.89
C ASP A 587 25.48 29.82 23.45
N LEU A 588 24.16 29.90 23.46
CA LEU A 588 23.30 28.79 23.04
C LEU A 588 23.42 28.52 21.54
N GLY A 589 23.61 29.54 20.72
CA GLY A 589 23.85 29.40 19.29
C GLY A 589 25.14 28.62 18.99
N ASP A 590 26.19 28.85 19.77
CA ASP A 590 27.43 28.10 19.69
C ASP A 590 27.26 26.65 20.19
N ILE A 591 26.46 26.43 21.25
CA ILE A 591 26.06 25.07 21.69
C ILE A 591 25.35 24.32 20.56
N VAL A 592 24.40 24.95 19.87
CA VAL A 592 23.69 24.36 18.73
C VAL A 592 24.66 24.04 17.59
N ARG A 593 25.55 24.96 17.23
CA ARG A 593 26.54 24.76 16.17
C ARG A 593 27.49 23.60 16.48
N GLY A 594 27.96 23.52 17.72
CA GLY A 594 28.81 22.42 18.22
C GLY A 594 28.07 21.08 18.22
N GLY A 595 26.83 21.05 18.74
CA GLY A 595 25.97 19.87 18.77
C GLY A 595 25.64 19.36 17.37
N ARG A 596 25.18 20.23 16.47
CA ARG A 596 24.94 19.92 15.05
C ARG A 596 26.17 19.29 14.40
N SER A 597 27.35 19.88 14.61
CA SER A 597 28.61 19.36 14.05
C SER A 597 28.94 17.96 14.59
N ARG A 598 28.66 17.70 15.88
CA ARG A 598 28.84 16.38 16.49
C ARG A 598 27.89 15.34 15.87
N ILE A 599 26.61 15.67 15.73
CA ILE A 599 25.61 14.79 15.10
C ILE A 599 25.98 14.51 13.64
N GLY A 600 26.37 15.55 12.90
CA GLY A 600 26.80 15.44 11.49
C GLY A 600 27.99 14.51 11.30
N ARG A 601 29.03 14.60 12.16
CA ARG A 601 30.18 13.69 12.09
C ARG A 601 29.80 12.23 12.27
N GLU A 602 28.95 11.92 13.25
CA GLU A 602 28.48 10.54 13.47
C GLU A 602 27.64 10.03 12.28
N ARG A 603 26.79 10.90 11.71
CA ARG A 603 26.02 10.59 10.50
C ARG A 603 26.92 10.28 9.31
N ASP A 604 27.97 11.09 9.08
CA ASP A 604 28.84 10.98 7.91
C ASP A 604 29.66 9.68 7.91
N VAL A 605 29.92 9.10 9.09
CA VAL A 605 30.52 7.76 9.25
C VAL A 605 29.49 6.64 9.49
N ALA A 606 28.20 6.92 9.22
CA ALA A 606 27.06 6.00 9.37
C ALA A 606 26.88 5.38 10.78
N ARG A 607 27.32 6.08 11.84
CA ARG A 607 27.12 5.69 13.25
C ARG A 607 25.85 6.32 13.82
N TYR A 608 24.68 5.87 13.35
CA TYR A 608 23.41 6.49 13.71
C TYR A 608 23.06 6.43 15.20
N ALA A 609 23.51 5.40 15.93
CA ALA A 609 23.35 5.35 17.39
C ALA A 609 24.13 6.49 18.10
N GLY A 610 25.32 6.84 17.59
CA GLY A 610 26.09 7.98 18.08
C GLY A 610 25.43 9.31 17.74
N ALA A 611 24.86 9.43 16.53
CA ALA A 611 24.09 10.59 16.13
C ALA A 611 22.84 10.79 17.01
N GLU A 612 22.12 9.70 17.33
CA GLU A 612 20.96 9.72 18.24
C GLU A 612 21.35 10.23 19.64
N LEU A 613 22.41 9.68 20.24
CA LEU A 613 22.88 10.10 21.57
C LEU A 613 23.34 11.56 21.58
N ALA A 614 24.08 12.00 20.55
CA ALA A 614 24.51 13.39 20.43
C ALA A 614 23.32 14.36 20.28
N ALA A 615 22.27 13.95 19.56
CA ALA A 615 21.06 14.74 19.41
C ALA A 615 20.25 14.83 20.71
N LYS A 616 20.15 13.73 21.49
CA LYS A 616 19.53 13.75 22.83
C LYS A 616 20.29 14.64 23.82
N ASP A 617 21.63 14.60 23.83
CA ASP A 617 22.45 15.51 24.65
C ASP A 617 22.19 16.98 24.29
N LEU A 618 22.15 17.30 22.99
CA LEU A 618 21.82 18.65 22.53
C LEU A 618 20.41 19.07 22.98
N ALA A 619 19.41 18.21 22.83
CA ALA A 619 18.04 18.49 23.25
C ALA A 619 17.95 18.79 24.75
N LEU A 620 18.62 17.99 25.60
CA LEU A 620 18.65 18.19 27.05
C LEU A 620 19.25 19.54 27.46
N ARG A 621 20.34 19.96 26.80
CA ARG A 621 20.97 21.27 27.06
C ARG A 621 20.05 22.42 26.66
N LEU A 622 19.39 22.31 25.51
CA LEU A 622 18.50 23.35 24.99
C LEU A 622 17.19 23.48 25.79
N ARG A 623 16.72 22.42 26.42
CA ARG A 623 15.57 22.47 27.37
C ARG A 623 15.93 23.23 28.65
N ASN A 624 17.20 23.20 29.04
CA ASN A 624 17.74 23.84 30.24
C ASN A 624 18.77 24.92 29.87
N PRO A 625 18.35 26.01 29.18
CA PRO A 625 19.25 27.00 28.60
C PRO A 625 20.05 27.81 29.62
N VAL A 626 19.59 27.88 30.88
CA VAL A 626 20.32 28.50 31.98
C VAL A 626 20.86 27.37 32.84
N ALA A 627 22.06 26.88 32.52
CA ALA A 627 22.79 26.05 33.47
C ALA A 627 23.21 26.93 34.66
N SER A 628 23.20 26.38 35.88
CA SER A 628 23.65 27.06 37.09
C SER A 628 25.15 27.36 37.04
N ILE A 629 25.54 28.36 36.25
CA ILE A 629 26.85 29.02 36.37
C ILE A 629 26.74 30.02 37.53
N GLY A 630 26.41 29.48 38.70
CA GLY A 630 26.34 30.15 39.99
C GLY A 630 27.26 29.44 40.99
N GLY A 631 28.41 28.93 40.51
CA GLY A 631 29.49 28.42 41.35
C GLY A 631 30.72 29.28 41.11
N GLY A 632 31.00 30.20 42.03
CA GLY A 632 32.12 31.12 41.93
C GLY A 632 33.49 30.43 41.96
N GLY A 633 34.41 30.94 41.13
CA GLY A 633 35.83 31.06 41.50
C GLY A 633 36.79 29.95 41.05
N ARG A 634 37.34 30.06 39.83
CA ARG A 634 38.77 30.29 39.51
C ARG A 634 39.12 29.76 38.11
N PRO A 635 39.86 30.54 37.28
CA PRO A 635 40.51 30.03 36.09
C PRO A 635 41.91 29.50 36.45
N GLY A 636 42.24 28.25 36.10
CA GLY A 636 43.63 27.79 36.16
C GLY A 636 43.86 26.27 36.29
N VAL A 637 44.43 25.72 35.20
CA VAL A 637 45.44 24.64 35.07
C VAL A 637 45.24 23.22 35.65
N GLU A 638 45.32 22.28 34.69
CA GLU A 638 46.09 21.01 34.63
C GLU A 638 46.17 20.01 35.81
N SER A 639 45.90 18.76 35.41
CA SER A 639 46.50 17.48 35.83
C SER A 639 46.05 16.83 37.14
N GLY A 640 45.77 15.52 37.06
CA GLY A 640 45.80 14.61 38.22
C GLY A 640 44.57 13.73 38.41
N SER A 641 44.76 12.44 38.14
CA SER A 641 43.97 11.28 38.55
C SER A 641 43.32 11.32 39.94
N GLY A 642 42.11 10.75 40.06
CA GLY A 642 41.51 10.40 41.34
C GLY A 642 40.15 9.72 41.15
N ASP A 643 40.13 8.41 41.27
CA ASP A 643 38.97 7.53 41.36
C ASP A 643 38.15 7.85 42.63
N GLY A 644 36.81 7.82 42.54
CA GLY A 644 35.95 8.20 43.68
C GLY A 644 34.48 8.37 43.33
N SER A 645 33.77 7.25 43.34
CA SER A 645 32.31 7.11 43.33
C SER A 645 31.59 8.01 44.35
N GLY A 646 30.50 8.66 43.92
CA GLY A 646 29.54 9.30 44.81
C GLY A 646 28.69 10.34 44.08
N VAL A 647 27.68 9.89 43.33
CA VAL A 647 26.63 10.76 42.79
C VAL A 647 25.73 11.16 43.95
N ASP A 648 26.02 12.31 44.55
CA ASP A 648 25.09 12.99 45.44
C ASP A 648 24.18 13.86 44.58
N GLN A 649 22.91 13.47 44.46
CA GLN A 649 21.87 14.29 43.87
C GLN A 649 21.60 15.43 44.85
N GLY A 650 22.31 16.54 44.69
CA GLY A 650 22.01 17.77 45.41
C GLY A 650 20.59 18.21 45.08
N GLU A 651 19.66 17.98 46.01
CA GLU A 651 18.36 18.62 46.03
C GLU A 651 18.56 20.13 45.87
N ALA A 652 17.76 20.76 45.01
CA ALA A 652 17.75 22.20 44.86
C ALA A 652 17.59 22.84 46.24
N SER A 653 18.59 23.65 46.64
CA SER A 653 18.62 24.37 47.90
C SER A 653 17.25 24.99 48.20
N GLU A 654 16.75 24.83 49.42
CA GLU A 654 15.50 25.47 49.87
C GLU A 654 15.49 26.99 49.61
N ALA A 655 16.67 27.60 49.48
CA ALA A 655 16.83 29.01 49.11
C ALA A 655 16.37 29.33 47.67
N ASP A 656 16.56 28.44 46.70
CA ASP A 656 16.13 28.65 45.31
C ASP A 656 14.61 28.51 45.19
N GLN A 657 14.01 27.55 45.92
CA GLN A 657 12.55 27.43 46.01
C GLN A 657 11.91 28.58 46.79
N ALA A 658 12.64 29.20 47.73
CA ALA A 658 12.19 30.40 48.44
C ALA A 658 12.28 31.65 47.56
N ALA A 659 13.35 31.79 46.76
CA ALA A 659 13.53 32.88 45.81
C ALA A 659 12.49 32.83 44.67
N GLU A 660 12.19 31.65 44.14
CA GLU A 660 11.19 31.49 43.09
C GLU A 660 9.75 31.70 43.60
N ARG A 661 9.47 31.36 44.87
CA ARG A 661 8.21 31.72 45.55
C ARG A 661 8.11 33.22 45.78
N GLY A 662 9.18 33.85 46.27
CA GLY A 662 9.24 35.31 46.44
C GLY A 662 9.03 36.06 45.12
N ALA A 663 9.63 35.58 44.03
CA ALA A 663 9.44 36.16 42.69
C ALA A 663 7.99 36.04 42.20
N LYS A 664 7.33 34.89 42.42
CA LYS A 664 5.91 34.69 42.06
C LYS A 664 4.98 35.56 42.91
N GLU A 665 5.24 35.67 44.21
CA GLU A 665 4.46 36.53 45.10
C GLU A 665 4.62 38.01 44.74
N LEU A 666 5.84 38.42 44.36
CA LEU A 666 6.10 39.77 43.85
C LEU A 666 5.37 40.03 42.53
N ASP A 667 5.39 39.09 41.57
CA ASP A 667 4.67 39.20 40.31
C ASP A 667 3.14 39.25 40.51
N GLU A 668 2.58 38.47 41.44
CA GLU A 668 1.17 38.54 41.81
C GLU A 668 0.82 39.86 42.50
N MET A 669 1.73 40.43 43.29
CA MET A 669 1.55 41.73 43.93
C MET A 669 1.59 42.86 42.88
N ILE A 670 2.54 42.80 41.93
CA ILE A 670 2.65 43.76 40.81
C ILE A 670 1.40 43.69 39.93
N LYS A 671 0.90 42.50 39.62
CA LYS A 671 -0.31 42.32 38.81
C LYS A 671 -1.55 42.89 39.51
N ARG A 672 -1.74 42.57 40.80
CA ARG A 672 -2.81 43.18 41.62
C ARG A 672 -2.68 44.70 41.68
N HIS A 673 -1.47 45.23 41.76
CA HIS A 673 -1.22 46.66 41.79
C HIS A 673 -1.59 47.34 40.46
N GLN A 674 -1.27 46.73 39.32
CA GLN A 674 -1.67 47.23 38.01
C GLN A 674 -3.20 47.21 37.84
N ASP A 675 -3.86 46.13 38.23
CA ASP A 675 -5.33 46.03 38.14
C ASP A 675 -6.03 47.10 39.00
N GLU A 676 -5.49 47.41 40.19
CA GLU A 676 -6.03 48.47 41.05
C GLU A 676 -5.71 49.89 40.52
N LEU A 677 -4.52 50.12 39.94
CA LEU A 677 -4.20 51.39 39.29
C LEU A 677 -5.11 51.66 38.09
N ASP A 678 -5.36 50.65 37.27
CA ASP A 678 -6.27 50.75 36.12
C ASP A 678 -7.70 51.06 36.57
N ARG A 679 -8.18 50.44 37.66
CA ARG A 679 -9.49 50.76 38.27
C ARG A 679 -9.57 52.18 38.79
N VAL A 680 -8.52 52.69 39.44
CA VAL A 680 -8.48 54.07 39.93
C VAL A 680 -8.40 55.06 38.77
N GLU A 681 -7.64 54.76 37.73
CA GLU A 681 -7.56 55.60 36.52
C GLU A 681 -8.90 55.64 35.78
N GLU A 682 -9.58 54.50 35.66
CA GLU A 682 -10.91 54.41 35.06
C GLU A 682 -11.96 55.14 35.89
N ALA A 683 -11.92 55.03 37.23
CA ALA A 683 -12.79 55.79 38.13
C ALA A 683 -12.55 57.31 38.04
N LEU A 684 -11.28 57.75 37.92
CA LEU A 684 -10.92 59.16 37.72
C LEU A 684 -11.37 59.69 36.35
N LYS A 685 -11.33 58.86 35.30
CA LYS A 685 -11.83 59.20 33.96
C LYS A 685 -13.36 59.32 33.94
N ASN A 686 -14.06 58.48 34.70
CA ASN A 686 -15.52 58.45 34.76
C ASN A 686 -16.13 59.46 35.75
N ALA A 687 -15.32 60.12 36.58
CA ALA A 687 -15.77 61.15 37.51
C ALA A 687 -16.10 62.47 36.78
N THR A 688 -17.39 62.82 36.74
CA THR A 688 -17.95 64.02 36.08
C THR A 688 -18.08 65.24 36.98
N SER A 689 -18.03 65.11 38.31
CA SER A 689 -18.10 66.24 39.24
C SER A 689 -16.73 66.58 39.89
N PRO A 690 -16.47 67.85 40.25
CA PRO A 690 -15.24 68.25 40.95
C PRO A 690 -15.09 67.62 42.34
N GLU A 691 -16.20 67.37 43.05
CA GLU A 691 -16.22 66.79 44.40
C GLU A 691 -15.83 65.30 44.36
N ASP A 692 -16.29 64.55 43.35
CA ASP A 692 -15.91 63.14 43.16
C ASP A 692 -14.41 63.00 42.88
N ARG A 693 -13.81 63.96 42.16
CA ARG A 693 -12.38 63.97 41.86
C ARG A 693 -11.52 64.25 43.10
N GLU A 694 -11.97 65.08 44.03
CA GLU A 694 -11.26 65.31 45.30
C GLU A 694 -11.39 64.09 46.23
N ALA A 695 -12.58 63.48 46.31
CA ALA A 695 -12.78 62.27 47.09
C ALA A 695 -11.89 61.11 46.59
N LEU A 696 -11.82 60.90 45.27
CA LEU A 696 -10.96 59.88 44.66
C LEU A 696 -9.46 60.18 44.85
N LYS A 697 -9.04 61.46 44.79
CA LYS A 697 -7.65 61.84 45.10
C LYS A 697 -7.28 61.55 46.54
N LYS A 698 -8.20 61.78 47.48
CA LYS A 698 -7.98 61.49 48.90
C LYS A 698 -7.85 59.97 49.13
N LEU A 699 -8.71 59.19 48.49
CA LEU A 699 -8.70 57.72 48.55
C LEU A 699 -7.42 57.14 47.91
N ALA A 700 -6.99 57.68 46.77
CA ALA A 700 -5.72 57.32 46.14
C ALA A 700 -4.50 57.65 47.03
N LYS A 701 -4.54 58.78 47.76
CA LYS A 701 -3.50 59.16 48.72
C LYS A 701 -3.46 58.21 49.91
N GLU A 702 -4.61 57.86 50.48
CA GLU A 702 -4.74 56.90 51.58
C GLU A 702 -4.19 55.53 51.19
N LYS A 703 -4.51 55.05 49.98
CA LYS A 703 -3.98 53.78 49.45
C LYS A 703 -2.49 53.83 49.16
N ALA A 704 -1.95 54.97 48.72
CA ALA A 704 -0.51 55.15 48.55
C ALA A 704 0.24 55.17 49.89
N ASP A 705 -0.37 55.69 50.96
CA ASP A 705 0.21 55.70 52.30
C ASP A 705 0.16 54.31 52.96
N GLU A 706 -0.93 53.55 52.79
CA GLU A 706 -0.99 52.12 53.17
C GLU A 706 0.11 51.29 52.48
N LEU A 707 0.38 51.58 51.20
CA LEU A 707 1.44 50.92 50.43
C LEU A 707 2.84 51.25 50.95
N ARG A 708 3.10 52.51 51.32
CA ARG A 708 4.39 52.89 51.92
C ARG A 708 4.65 52.17 53.23
N GLU A 709 3.62 51.96 54.04
CA GLU A 709 3.76 51.19 55.27
C GLU A 709 3.92 49.69 55.01
N ALA A 710 3.23 49.11 54.03
CA ALA A 710 3.41 47.70 53.66
C ALA A 710 4.80 47.39 53.07
N VAL A 711 5.41 48.35 52.36
CA VAL A 711 6.75 48.19 51.77
C VAL A 711 7.87 48.37 52.81
N LYS A 712 7.61 49.05 53.92
CA LYS A 712 8.59 49.28 55.00
C LYS A 712 9.08 48.00 55.69
N ASP A 713 8.25 46.97 55.70
CA ASP A 713 8.53 45.68 56.35
C ASP A 713 9.19 44.65 55.41
N LEU A 714 9.44 45.01 54.14
CA LEU A 714 10.16 44.14 53.20
C LEU A 714 11.68 44.22 53.47
N PRO A 715 12.40 43.07 53.46
CA PRO A 715 13.83 43.06 53.67
C PRO A 715 14.54 43.85 52.56
N ASP A 716 15.41 44.78 52.99
CA ASP A 716 16.20 45.65 52.11
C ASP A 716 17.22 44.78 51.36
N THR A 717 16.80 44.25 50.21
CA THR A 717 17.69 43.55 49.29
C THR A 717 18.44 44.62 48.51
N GLY A 718 19.59 45.01 49.06
CA GLY A 718 20.48 46.01 48.46
C GLY A 718 20.69 45.73 46.97
N LEU A 719 20.17 46.65 46.15
CA LEU A 719 20.47 46.79 44.72
C LEU A 719 21.92 47.24 44.52
#